data_AF-Q97E44-F1
#
_entry.id   AF-Q97E44-F1
#
_cell.length_a   1.000
_cell.length_b   1.000
_cell.length_c   1.000
_cell.angle_alpha   90.00
_cell.angle_beta   90.00
_cell.angle_gamma   90.00
#
_symmetry.space_group_name_H-M   'P 1'
#
loop_
_entity.id
_entity.type
_entity.pdbx_description
1 polymer ?
#
loop_
_entity_poly.entity_id
_entity_poly.type
_entity_poly.pdbx_seq_one_letter_code
_entity_poly.pdbx_strand_id
1 'polypeptide(L)'
;MKKLKCKSLLSALACLTLLFTIIPVNAYKADTTVGITYDAHVQNIGWQNPWSSNGEEIGTDGKGLRVEAFKLKLTNAPSDAKIEYQAHVQNIGWQDWVSNGLEAGTDGKGLRVEALRIKLDNMPDYRVEYCAHVENIGWQDWVSDGAEAGTDGKGLRVEALKIRIVKKSHPDAVTLNKATENLTVGDTDTLSATVTPNNAENKSITWSSSNSNIVSVNNSGKISALAEGNAVITALTVDGQKAASCNVNVSKGDYPRVQYQTHVQNIGWQDPVTDGAEAGTEGQSLRIEALKLNILNAPVGAKINYQTHVENIGWQTPVSNGLEAGTDGKGLRIEALKISLENMPGYSIQYQTYVQNIGWQNWVSDGAEAGTDGQGLRIEALKIKIIKSINVASISLNKSTDTLTVGDTDSLSASFNPSNATNKNLSWTSSDPSKVYVDSNGKITAFGPGNAIITATSNDGNKQATCTVTVNQRVNTNPNEVTFADKNLDSAVRAVLNKPTGTLYKSDVLQIQSIDLTGKGLRSLNGIENLTNLQTLYLANNYIIDIAPLKNLTNLNTLVLDDNSVSDLSPLSSLNNLKSLSLPQNNFSDITPLKNLINLNHLDFSYNNVIDITPLKNLTNLVTLLASYNNINDISAITNVGNLQILGLNSNKINNLTPLNTLTNLNTLYISNNLVTHEGINTLKTALPNCTVIGDNEPSQ
;
A
#
# COMPACT_ATOMS: atom_id res chain seq x y z
N MET A 1 -8.47 3.87 67.62
CA MET A 1 -8.54 4.72 68.82
C MET A 1 -7.29 5.59 68.90
N LYS A 2 -7.46 6.83 69.37
CA LYS A 2 -6.44 7.79 69.88
C LYS A 2 -5.58 8.58 68.88
N LYS A 3 -5.66 9.90 69.10
CA LYS A 3 -4.91 11.04 68.57
C LYS A 3 -3.43 11.06 69.04
N LEU A 4 -2.71 12.05 68.47
CA LEU A 4 -1.45 12.71 68.87
C LEU A 4 -0.18 12.13 68.21
N LYS A 5 0.81 12.92 67.73
CA LYS A 5 0.97 14.37 67.48
C LYS A 5 2.37 14.57 66.84
N CYS A 6 2.51 15.68 66.11
CA CYS A 6 3.62 16.65 66.18
C CYS A 6 4.77 16.68 65.15
N LYS A 7 4.81 17.87 64.49
CA LYS A 7 5.95 18.80 64.25
C LYS A 7 6.85 18.48 63.05
N SER A 8 7.28 19.42 62.20
CA SER A 8 7.40 20.89 62.24
C SER A 8 7.58 21.40 60.78
N LEU A 9 6.85 22.43 60.32
CA LEU A 9 7.19 23.87 60.30
C LEU A 9 8.42 24.25 59.44
N LEU A 10 8.26 25.20 58.50
CA LEU A 10 9.37 26.09 58.09
C LEU A 10 9.51 26.60 56.62
N SER A 11 8.61 27.48 56.13
CA SER A 11 8.88 28.65 55.23
C SER A 11 9.52 28.46 53.83
N ALA A 12 8.79 28.76 52.73
CA ALA A 12 8.70 30.04 51.99
C ALA A 12 9.41 29.86 50.62
N LEU A 13 8.92 30.29 49.46
CA LEU A 13 8.50 31.64 49.05
C LEU A 13 7.87 31.56 47.62
N ALA A 14 7.22 32.66 47.23
CA ALA A 14 6.92 33.09 45.85
C ALA A 14 5.61 32.59 45.22
N CYS A 15 4.57 33.33 45.60
CA CYS A 15 3.39 33.65 44.80
C CYS A 15 3.78 34.09 43.39
N LEU A 16 3.45 33.30 42.36
CA LEU A 16 3.38 33.78 40.98
C LEU A 16 1.91 33.95 40.63
N THR A 17 1.45 35.19 40.79
CA THR A 17 0.17 35.68 40.31
C THR A 17 0.13 35.56 38.79
N LEU A 18 -0.57 34.55 38.26
CA LEU A 18 -1.07 34.65 36.89
C LEU A 18 -2.26 35.61 36.92
N LEU A 19 -1.99 36.86 36.57
CA LEU A 19 -3.01 37.74 36.01
C LEU A 19 -3.56 37.05 34.76
N PHE A 20 -4.68 36.35 34.90
CA PHE A 20 -5.67 36.46 33.85
C PHE A 20 -6.20 37.88 33.95
N THR A 21 -5.82 38.73 33.02
CA THR A 21 -6.66 39.87 32.67
C THR A 21 -8.02 39.27 32.30
N ILE A 22 -8.94 39.29 33.26
CA ILE A 22 -10.35 39.28 32.95
C ILE A 22 -10.54 40.57 32.16
N ILE A 23 -10.42 40.49 30.84
CA ILE A 23 -11.15 41.43 29.99
C ILE A 23 -12.58 41.29 30.51
N PRO A 24 -13.25 42.36 30.94
CA PRO A 24 -14.65 42.25 31.27
C PRO A 24 -15.31 41.65 30.04
N VAL A 25 -15.75 40.39 30.13
CA VAL A 25 -16.82 39.89 29.28
C VAL A 25 -17.89 40.93 29.47
N ASN A 26 -18.16 41.71 28.42
CA ASN A 26 -19.25 42.67 28.46
C ASN A 26 -20.45 41.91 28.99
N ALA A 27 -20.88 42.31 30.19
CA ALA A 27 -22.08 41.78 30.79
C ALA A 27 -23.23 42.28 29.94
N TYR A 28 -23.56 41.57 28.87
CA TYR A 28 -24.78 41.82 28.13
C TYR A 28 -25.94 41.40 29.02
N LYS A 29 -26.49 42.41 29.69
CA LYS A 29 -27.75 42.32 30.42
C LYS A 29 -28.90 42.13 29.43
N ALA A 30 -29.81 41.25 29.87
CA ALA A 30 -31.22 41.11 29.52
C ALA A 30 -31.54 40.80 28.05
N ASP A 31 -31.71 39.50 27.78
CA ASP A 31 -32.52 38.96 26.69
C ASP A 31 -33.98 39.44 26.85
N THR A 32 -34.26 40.61 26.30
CA THR A 32 -35.59 40.95 25.77
C THR A 32 -35.52 40.63 24.30
N THR A 33 -36.28 39.64 23.82
CA THR A 33 -36.19 39.10 22.45
C THR A 33 -35.94 40.19 21.41
N VAL A 34 -34.70 40.26 20.90
CA VAL A 34 -34.31 41.24 19.89
C VAL A 34 -35.17 41.00 18.64
N GLY A 35 -35.77 42.06 18.12
CA GLY A 35 -36.66 41.97 16.97
C GLY A 35 -36.34 43.00 15.91
N ILE A 36 -37.17 43.00 14.88
CA ILE A 36 -37.17 44.00 13.82
C ILE A 36 -38.61 44.46 13.58
N THR A 37 -38.74 45.76 13.30
CA THR A 37 -39.94 46.36 12.73
C THR A 37 -39.60 46.94 11.37
N TYR A 38 -40.55 46.84 10.44
CA TYR A 38 -40.34 47.24 9.06
C TYR A 38 -41.61 47.63 8.34
N ASP A 39 -41.44 48.46 7.33
CA ASP A 39 -42.52 49.06 6.55
C ASP A 39 -42.10 49.17 5.08
N ALA A 40 -43.07 49.07 4.18
CA ALA A 40 -42.90 49.22 2.75
C ALA A 40 -43.77 50.36 2.22
N HIS A 41 -43.20 51.20 1.35
CA HIS A 41 -43.96 52.07 0.47
C HIS A 41 -44.40 51.28 -0.76
N VAL A 42 -45.71 51.03 -0.87
CA VAL A 42 -46.28 50.25 -1.98
C VAL A 42 -46.96 51.18 -2.98
N GLN A 43 -46.78 50.89 -4.27
CA GLN A 43 -47.44 51.62 -5.35
C GLN A 43 -48.94 51.79 -5.09
N ASN A 44 -49.43 53.04 -5.22
CA ASN A 44 -50.84 53.43 -5.03
C ASN A 44 -51.43 53.18 -3.63
N ILE A 45 -50.62 52.74 -2.66
CA ILE A 45 -51.04 52.54 -1.27
C ILE A 45 -50.28 53.51 -0.36
N GLY A 46 -48.99 53.72 -0.63
CA GLY A 46 -48.10 54.47 0.24
C GLY A 46 -47.46 53.59 1.31
N TRP A 47 -46.92 54.24 2.35
CA TRP A 47 -46.38 53.57 3.54
C TRP A 47 -47.47 52.83 4.33
N GLN A 48 -47.20 51.60 4.76
CA GLN A 48 -48.15 50.73 5.42
C GLN A 48 -48.06 50.89 6.94
N ASN A 49 -49.06 51.57 7.53
CA ASN A 49 -49.14 51.77 8.98
C ASN A 49 -50.20 50.87 9.64
N PRO A 50 -49.91 50.28 10.81
CA PRO A 50 -48.64 50.32 11.55
C PRO A 50 -47.54 49.48 10.90
N TRP A 51 -46.27 49.74 11.27
CA TRP A 51 -45.12 48.93 10.83
C TRP A 51 -45.30 47.45 11.24
N SER A 52 -45.01 46.53 10.32
CA SER A 52 -45.00 45.09 10.58
C SER A 52 -43.77 44.68 11.39
N SER A 53 -43.80 43.48 11.96
CA SER A 53 -42.74 42.96 12.83
C SER A 53 -42.36 41.52 12.50
N ASN A 54 -41.12 41.13 12.84
CA ASN A 54 -40.59 39.75 12.84
C ASN A 54 -41.38 38.68 12.05
N GLY A 55 -41.11 38.57 10.75
CA GLY A 55 -41.63 37.52 9.87
C GLY A 55 -43.02 37.80 9.29
N GLU A 56 -43.68 38.87 9.71
CA GLU A 56 -44.92 39.37 9.11
C GLU A 56 -44.66 39.91 7.70
N GLU A 57 -45.68 39.91 6.86
CA GLU A 57 -45.58 40.42 5.50
C GLU A 57 -45.65 41.95 5.47
N ILE A 58 -44.82 42.59 4.65
CA ILE A 58 -45.02 43.94 4.13
C ILE A 58 -45.09 43.88 2.61
N GLY A 59 -45.71 44.87 1.99
CA GLY A 59 -46.00 44.87 0.55
C GLY A 59 -47.38 44.31 0.23
N THR A 60 -47.51 43.71 -0.95
CA THR A 60 -48.70 43.00 -1.39
C THR A 60 -48.35 41.72 -2.13
N ASP A 61 -48.72 40.56 -1.59
CA ASP A 61 -48.76 39.31 -2.34
C ASP A 61 -50.01 39.28 -3.26
N GLY A 62 -49.81 38.93 -4.54
CA GLY A 62 -50.88 38.62 -5.49
C GLY A 62 -51.73 39.79 -6.02
N LYS A 63 -51.41 41.04 -5.66
CA LYS A 63 -52.17 42.23 -6.10
C LYS A 63 -51.54 43.00 -7.27
N GLY A 64 -50.35 42.58 -7.73
CA GLY A 64 -49.64 43.22 -8.84
C GLY A 64 -49.09 44.61 -8.52
N LEU A 65 -49.00 45.00 -7.25
CA LEU A 65 -48.44 46.28 -6.81
C LEU A 65 -46.99 46.07 -6.35
N ARG A 66 -46.10 47.01 -6.70
CA ARG A 66 -44.68 46.93 -6.37
C ARG A 66 -44.35 47.60 -5.04
N VAL A 67 -43.32 47.09 -4.38
CA VAL A 67 -42.59 47.84 -3.35
C VAL A 67 -41.71 48.87 -4.06
N GLU A 68 -41.80 50.13 -3.64
CA GLU A 68 -41.01 51.24 -4.18
C GLU A 68 -39.91 51.66 -3.18
N ALA A 69 -40.17 51.54 -1.89
CA ALA A 69 -39.19 51.75 -0.82
C ALA A 69 -39.51 50.92 0.41
N PHE A 70 -38.54 50.73 1.31
CA PHE A 70 -38.73 50.10 2.60
C PHE A 70 -37.84 50.72 3.68
N LYS A 71 -38.28 50.58 4.94
CA LYS A 71 -37.57 51.03 6.14
C LYS A 71 -37.51 49.89 7.15
N LEU A 72 -36.36 49.74 7.80
CA LEU A 72 -36.07 48.68 8.75
C LEU A 72 -35.49 49.26 10.04
N LYS A 73 -36.01 48.84 11.19
CA LYS A 73 -35.52 49.27 12.50
C LYS A 73 -35.48 48.11 13.47
N LEU A 74 -34.32 47.89 14.10
CA LEU A 74 -34.20 46.94 15.19
C LEU A 74 -35.02 47.38 16.40
N THR A 75 -35.62 46.41 17.08
CA THR A 75 -36.33 46.60 18.35
C THR A 75 -35.64 45.79 19.44
N ASN A 76 -35.53 46.37 20.63
CA ASN A 76 -34.89 45.75 21.80
C ASN A 76 -33.42 45.31 21.57
N ALA A 77 -32.70 45.96 20.65
CA ALA A 77 -31.29 45.67 20.36
C ALA A 77 -30.33 46.58 21.17
N PRO A 78 -29.05 46.19 21.33
CA PRO A 78 -28.00 47.04 21.91
C PRO A 78 -27.93 48.42 21.20
N SER A 79 -27.56 49.47 21.94
CA SER A 79 -27.55 50.84 21.42
C SER A 79 -26.55 51.09 20.28
N ASP A 80 -25.53 50.25 20.17
CA ASP A 80 -24.50 50.26 19.13
C ASP A 80 -24.78 49.28 17.97
N ALA A 81 -25.84 48.48 18.07
CA ALA A 81 -26.28 47.57 17.01
C ALA A 81 -26.97 48.32 15.87
N LYS A 82 -26.73 47.88 14.64
CA LYS A 82 -27.40 48.41 13.45
C LYS A 82 -27.94 47.30 12.58
N ILE A 83 -29.06 47.57 11.94
CA ILE A 83 -29.43 46.86 10.71
C ILE A 83 -29.08 47.74 9.52
N GLU A 84 -28.28 47.21 8.62
CA GLU A 84 -27.88 47.86 7.37
C GLU A 84 -28.59 47.17 6.20
N TYR A 85 -29.08 47.97 5.26
CA TYR A 85 -29.82 47.47 4.12
C TYR A 85 -29.70 48.39 2.91
N GLN A 86 -29.88 47.81 1.74
CA GLN A 86 -29.90 48.53 0.47
C GLN A 86 -30.92 47.91 -0.49
N ALA A 87 -31.40 48.73 -1.41
CA ALA A 87 -32.29 48.32 -2.48
C ALA A 87 -31.58 48.39 -3.84
N HIS A 88 -31.88 47.43 -4.71
CA HIS A 88 -31.65 47.55 -6.15
C HIS A 88 -32.93 48.11 -6.78
N VAL A 89 -32.86 49.34 -7.31
CA VAL A 89 -34.02 50.06 -7.84
C VAL A 89 -33.95 50.13 -9.36
N GLN A 90 -35.11 49.96 -10.00
CA GLN A 90 -35.25 50.08 -11.45
C GLN A 90 -34.58 51.35 -11.98
N ASN A 91 -33.73 51.19 -13.01
CA ASN A 91 -32.99 52.26 -13.69
C ASN A 91 -31.99 53.05 -12.81
N ILE A 92 -31.78 52.64 -11.57
CA ILE A 92 -30.79 53.24 -10.65
C ILE A 92 -29.69 52.22 -10.33
N GLY A 93 -30.07 50.95 -10.14
CA GLY A 93 -29.17 49.92 -9.67
C GLY A 93 -29.15 49.81 -8.15
N TRP A 94 -28.09 49.22 -7.60
CA TRP A 94 -27.84 49.16 -6.16
C TRP A 94 -27.58 50.56 -5.60
N GLN A 95 -28.40 50.96 -4.63
CA GLN A 95 -28.19 52.18 -3.85
C GLN A 95 -27.21 51.92 -2.70
N ASP A 96 -26.69 53.01 -2.11
CA ASP A 96 -25.84 52.93 -0.92
C ASP A 96 -26.57 52.26 0.26
N TRP A 97 -25.80 51.62 1.14
CA TRP A 97 -26.31 51.07 2.39
C TRP A 97 -26.86 52.18 3.29
N VAL A 98 -28.09 51.98 3.74
CA VAL A 98 -28.73 52.80 4.77
C VAL A 98 -28.92 51.96 6.04
N SER A 99 -29.24 52.61 7.16
CA SER A 99 -29.43 51.92 8.44
C SER A 99 -30.60 52.46 9.24
N ASN A 100 -31.13 51.63 10.15
CA ASN A 100 -32.04 52.00 11.23
C ASN A 100 -33.05 53.14 10.93
N GLY A 101 -34.14 52.80 10.24
CA GLY A 101 -35.27 53.69 9.93
C GLY A 101 -35.08 54.62 8.73
N LEU A 102 -33.89 54.67 8.13
CA LEU A 102 -33.64 55.37 6.88
C LEU A 102 -34.26 54.65 5.69
N GLU A 103 -34.59 55.40 4.64
CA GLU A 103 -35.26 54.83 3.47
C GLU A 103 -34.28 54.13 2.52
N ALA A 104 -34.59 52.89 2.13
CA ALA A 104 -34.01 52.23 0.97
C ALA A 104 -35.06 52.13 -0.14
N GLY A 105 -34.70 52.48 -1.38
CA GLY A 105 -35.62 52.57 -2.51
C GLY A 105 -35.91 54.02 -2.92
N THR A 106 -37.11 54.25 -3.45
CA THR A 106 -37.59 55.58 -3.81
C THR A 106 -39.06 55.78 -3.46
N ASP A 107 -39.36 56.76 -2.61
CA ASP A 107 -40.71 57.29 -2.42
C ASP A 107 -41.06 58.34 -3.51
N GLY A 108 -42.29 58.27 -4.05
CA GLY A 108 -42.86 59.29 -4.95
C GLY A 108 -42.28 59.38 -6.36
N LYS A 109 -41.30 58.55 -6.73
CA LYS A 109 -40.65 58.56 -8.06
C LYS A 109 -41.20 57.52 -9.05
N GLY A 110 -42.08 56.63 -8.60
CA GLY A 110 -42.68 55.59 -9.42
C GLY A 110 -41.70 54.49 -9.87
N LEU A 111 -40.54 54.34 -9.22
CA LEU A 111 -39.56 53.30 -9.51
C LEU A 111 -39.72 52.15 -8.51
N ARG A 112 -39.53 50.91 -8.97
CA ARG A 112 -39.69 49.71 -8.14
C ARG A 112 -38.39 49.21 -7.55
N VAL A 113 -38.47 48.59 -6.39
CA VAL A 113 -37.42 47.71 -5.87
C VAL A 113 -37.45 46.39 -6.64
N GLU A 114 -36.29 45.93 -7.10
CA GLU A 114 -36.12 44.67 -7.82
C GLU A 114 -35.37 43.64 -6.98
N ALA A 115 -34.47 44.09 -6.09
CA ALA A 115 -33.76 43.24 -5.13
C ALA A 115 -33.38 44.02 -3.86
N LEU A 116 -33.00 43.29 -2.80
CA LEU A 116 -32.51 43.86 -1.55
C LEU A 116 -31.41 43.00 -0.90
N ARG A 117 -30.60 43.64 -0.07
CA ARG A 117 -29.63 42.98 0.83
C ARG A 117 -29.76 43.61 2.22
N ILE A 118 -29.69 42.79 3.26
CA ILE A 118 -29.84 43.19 4.66
C ILE A 118 -28.80 42.46 5.49
N LYS A 119 -28.07 43.17 6.35
CA LYS A 119 -27.10 42.58 7.29
C LYS A 119 -27.17 43.26 8.65
N LEU A 120 -26.73 42.55 9.68
CA LEU A 120 -26.57 43.09 11.03
C LEU A 120 -25.13 43.53 11.27
N ASP A 121 -24.98 44.64 11.99
CA ASP A 121 -23.70 45.16 12.50
C ASP A 121 -23.74 45.17 14.03
N ASN A 122 -22.62 44.81 14.67
CA ASN A 122 -22.48 44.65 16.13
C ASN A 122 -23.52 43.71 16.80
N MET A 123 -23.97 42.68 16.10
CA MET A 123 -24.85 41.65 16.65
C MET A 123 -24.29 40.23 16.40
N PRO A 124 -23.17 39.85 17.03
CA PRO A 124 -22.50 38.59 16.74
C PRO A 124 -23.41 37.37 16.99
N ASP A 125 -24.32 37.46 17.97
CA ASP A 125 -25.19 36.36 18.38
C ASP A 125 -26.47 36.19 17.55
N TYR A 126 -26.67 37.05 16.55
CA TYR A 126 -27.89 37.07 15.75
C TYR A 126 -27.55 37.15 14.26
N ARG A 127 -28.50 36.75 13.44
CA ARG A 127 -28.52 37.01 11.99
C ARG A 127 -29.87 37.59 11.61
N VAL A 128 -29.92 38.32 10.50
CA VAL A 128 -31.19 38.66 9.85
C VAL A 128 -31.48 37.65 8.76
N GLU A 129 -32.70 37.12 8.74
CA GLU A 129 -33.21 36.31 7.64
C GLU A 129 -34.32 37.08 6.92
N TYR A 130 -34.35 37.02 5.59
CA TYR A 130 -35.35 37.69 4.78
C TYR A 130 -35.62 36.97 3.47
N CYS A 131 -36.82 37.16 2.93
CA CYS A 131 -37.18 36.73 1.58
C CYS A 131 -38.09 37.76 0.89
N ALA A 132 -38.13 37.68 -0.44
CA ALA A 132 -38.95 38.53 -1.28
C ALA A 132 -39.98 37.71 -2.06
N HIS A 133 -41.18 38.26 -2.21
CA HIS A 133 -42.15 37.84 -3.21
C HIS A 133 -41.91 38.65 -4.48
N VAL A 134 -41.51 37.98 -5.56
CA VAL A 134 -41.16 38.64 -6.84
C VAL A 134 -42.24 38.37 -7.88
N GLU A 135 -42.54 39.38 -8.70
CA GLU A 135 -43.46 39.26 -9.82
C GLU A 135 -43.16 38.00 -10.67
N ASN A 136 -44.22 37.24 -10.97
CA ASN A 136 -44.18 36.01 -11.77
C ASN A 136 -43.26 34.89 -11.23
N ILE A 137 -42.69 35.04 -10.03
CA ILE A 137 -41.86 34.02 -9.37
C ILE A 137 -42.52 33.55 -8.08
N GLY A 138 -43.11 34.45 -7.30
CA GLY A 138 -43.65 34.15 -5.98
C GLY A 138 -42.63 34.36 -4.86
N TRP A 139 -42.90 33.78 -3.69
CA TRP A 139 -41.98 33.79 -2.54
C TRP A 139 -40.70 32.99 -2.85
N GLN A 140 -39.55 33.65 -2.71
CA GLN A 140 -38.25 33.01 -2.76
C GLN A 140 -37.84 32.44 -1.39
N ASP A 141 -36.82 31.57 -1.38
CA ASP A 141 -36.23 31.04 -0.14
C ASP A 141 -35.70 32.16 0.77
N TRP A 142 -35.66 31.87 2.08
CA TRP A 142 -35.02 32.76 3.05
C TRP A 142 -33.52 32.83 2.81
N VAL A 143 -33.00 34.05 2.69
CA VAL A 143 -31.57 34.34 2.65
C VAL A 143 -31.16 35.05 3.95
N SER A 144 -29.87 35.18 4.22
CA SER A 144 -29.37 35.82 5.44
C SER A 144 -28.17 36.72 5.21
N ASP A 145 -27.98 37.68 6.11
CA ASP A 145 -26.78 38.53 6.28
C ASP A 145 -26.05 38.90 4.96
N GLY A 146 -26.63 39.81 4.20
CA GLY A 146 -26.03 40.43 3.03
C GLY A 146 -26.26 39.67 1.71
N ALA A 147 -26.82 38.47 1.76
CA ALA A 147 -27.22 37.72 0.58
C ALA A 147 -28.37 38.41 -0.19
N GLU A 148 -28.47 38.21 -1.49
CA GLU A 148 -29.50 38.87 -2.29
C GLU A 148 -30.87 38.19 -2.17
N ALA A 149 -31.92 38.97 -1.92
CA ALA A 149 -33.31 38.57 -2.15
C ALA A 149 -33.89 39.42 -3.28
N GLY A 150 -34.80 38.85 -4.09
CA GLY A 150 -35.33 39.49 -5.29
C GLY A 150 -34.63 39.05 -6.57
N THR A 151 -34.54 39.95 -7.54
CA THR A 151 -33.82 39.75 -8.81
C THR A 151 -33.07 41.00 -9.25
N ASP A 152 -31.74 40.93 -9.29
CA ASP A 152 -30.92 41.90 -10.01
C ASP A 152 -30.94 41.62 -11.53
N GLY A 153 -31.07 42.66 -12.35
CA GLY A 153 -30.92 42.61 -13.81
C GLY A 153 -32.03 41.91 -14.62
N LYS A 154 -33.07 41.36 -13.98
CA LYS A 154 -34.19 40.66 -14.66
C LYS A 154 -35.41 41.55 -14.93
N GLY A 155 -35.42 42.77 -14.41
CA GLY A 155 -36.53 43.71 -14.60
C GLY A 155 -37.83 43.31 -13.89
N LEU A 156 -37.78 42.35 -12.95
CA LEU A 156 -38.94 41.92 -12.17
C LEU A 156 -38.99 42.69 -10.84
N ARG A 157 -40.20 43.04 -10.40
CA ARG A 157 -40.41 43.80 -9.15
C ARG A 157 -40.53 42.90 -7.94
N VAL A 158 -40.04 43.40 -6.80
CA VAL A 158 -40.45 42.93 -5.49
C VAL A 158 -41.85 43.47 -5.19
N GLU A 159 -42.75 42.57 -4.80
CA GLU A 159 -44.13 42.89 -4.44
C GLU A 159 -44.37 42.78 -2.93
N ALA A 160 -43.67 41.89 -2.22
CA ALA A 160 -43.73 41.76 -0.76
C ALA A 160 -42.41 41.27 -0.14
N LEU A 161 -42.24 41.51 1.17
CA LEU A 161 -41.07 41.10 1.96
C LEU A 161 -41.49 40.46 3.30
N LYS A 162 -40.70 39.50 3.78
CA LYS A 162 -40.74 38.97 5.15
C LYS A 162 -39.34 39.00 5.72
N ILE A 163 -39.18 39.49 6.95
CA ILE A 163 -37.88 39.75 7.56
C ILE A 163 -37.92 39.40 9.04
N ARG A 164 -36.95 38.64 9.55
CA ARG A 164 -36.91 38.25 10.97
C ARG A 164 -35.48 38.26 11.51
N ILE A 165 -35.34 38.56 12.80
CA ILE A 165 -34.09 38.37 13.53
C ILE A 165 -34.08 36.96 14.13
N VAL A 166 -33.01 36.20 13.89
CA VAL A 166 -32.83 34.85 14.43
C VAL A 166 -31.58 34.82 15.30
N LYS A 167 -31.70 34.28 16.51
CA LYS A 167 -30.57 34.04 17.42
C LYS A 167 -29.75 32.86 16.90
N LYS A 168 -28.45 33.05 16.71
CA LYS A 168 -27.50 31.99 16.33
C LYS A 168 -27.35 31.00 17.47
N SER A 169 -27.35 29.71 17.16
CA SER A 169 -27.10 28.65 18.14
C SER A 169 -25.60 28.54 18.42
N HIS A 170 -25.19 28.89 19.64
CA HIS A 170 -23.81 28.73 20.12
C HIS A 170 -23.64 27.42 20.91
N PRO A 171 -22.41 26.91 21.03
CA PRO A 171 -22.08 25.87 22.01
C PRO A 171 -22.44 26.29 23.44
N ASP A 172 -23.41 25.61 24.06
CA ASP A 172 -23.75 25.76 25.48
C ASP A 172 -22.76 24.99 26.36
N ALA A 173 -22.28 23.85 25.86
CA ALA A 173 -21.30 23.00 26.52
C ALA A 173 -20.48 22.19 25.51
N VAL A 174 -19.26 21.85 25.90
CA VAL A 174 -18.47 20.77 25.30
C VAL A 174 -18.24 19.70 26.37
N THR A 175 -18.32 18.43 26.00
CA THR A 175 -17.99 17.31 26.88
C THR A 175 -17.01 16.37 26.20
N LEU A 176 -16.17 15.70 26.98
CA LEU A 176 -15.31 14.63 26.49
C LEU A 176 -15.93 13.27 26.81
N ASN A 177 -15.67 12.28 25.97
CA ASN A 177 -16.02 10.89 26.22
C ASN A 177 -15.37 10.31 27.49
N LYS A 178 -14.31 10.94 28.01
CA LYS A 178 -13.56 10.48 29.18
C LYS A 178 -13.16 11.66 30.07
N ALA A 179 -13.39 11.55 31.37
CA ALA A 179 -12.93 12.52 32.37
C ALA A 179 -11.49 12.24 32.84
N THR A 180 -11.09 10.96 32.83
CA THR A 180 -9.75 10.50 33.17
C THR A 180 -9.36 9.38 32.20
N GLU A 181 -8.08 9.31 31.83
CA GLU A 181 -7.50 8.21 31.07
C GLU A 181 -6.20 7.76 31.75
N ASN A 182 -5.97 6.45 31.80
CA ASN A 182 -4.73 5.88 32.32
C ASN A 182 -4.01 5.18 31.18
N LEU A 183 -2.93 5.79 30.73
CA LEU A 183 -2.08 5.26 29.68
C LEU A 183 -0.77 4.77 30.28
N THR A 184 -0.01 4.09 29.45
CA THR A 184 1.38 3.86 29.72
C THR A 184 2.26 4.39 28.61
N VAL A 185 3.55 4.58 28.89
CA VAL A 185 4.48 5.16 27.90
C VAL A 185 4.44 4.35 26.59
N GLY A 186 4.18 5.02 25.47
CA GLY A 186 4.02 4.42 24.15
C GLY A 186 2.56 4.17 23.72
N ASP A 187 1.61 4.17 24.65
CA ASP A 187 0.19 4.03 24.31
C ASP A 187 -0.34 5.26 23.58
N THR A 188 -1.37 5.03 22.76
CA THR A 188 -2.17 6.10 22.16
C THR A 188 -3.64 5.80 22.37
N ASP A 189 -4.44 6.85 22.46
CA ASP A 189 -5.90 6.75 22.53
C ASP A 189 -6.53 7.96 21.83
N THR A 190 -7.85 7.98 21.64
CA THR A 190 -8.55 9.11 21.01
C THR A 190 -9.68 9.61 21.91
N LEU A 191 -9.57 10.87 22.30
CA LEU A 191 -10.64 11.59 22.98
C LEU A 191 -11.61 12.14 21.94
N SER A 192 -12.89 11.96 22.18
CA SER A 192 -13.96 12.50 21.35
C SER A 192 -14.69 13.58 22.12
N ALA A 193 -14.84 14.75 21.50
CA ALA A 193 -15.53 15.88 22.09
C ALA A 193 -16.92 16.06 21.46
N THR A 194 -17.94 16.28 22.29
CA THR A 194 -19.32 16.50 21.86
C THR A 194 -19.74 17.93 22.22
N VAL A 195 -20.21 18.68 21.22
CA VAL A 195 -20.74 20.04 21.39
C VAL A 195 -22.25 19.99 21.53
N THR A 196 -22.78 20.62 22.57
CA THR A 196 -24.22 20.74 22.85
C THR A 196 -24.62 22.22 22.81
N PRO A 197 -25.75 22.59 22.20
CA PRO A 197 -26.70 21.73 21.48
C PRO A 197 -26.16 21.29 20.11
N ASN A 198 -26.70 20.18 19.61
CA ASN A 198 -26.21 19.57 18.37
C ASN A 198 -26.59 20.36 17.10
N ASN A 199 -27.33 21.47 17.24
CA ASN A 199 -27.60 22.42 16.15
C ASN A 199 -26.75 23.69 16.25
N ALA A 200 -25.72 23.74 17.11
CA ALA A 200 -24.78 24.86 17.15
C ALA A 200 -24.15 25.10 15.76
N GLU A 201 -24.11 26.36 15.32
CA GLU A 201 -23.63 26.76 14.00
C GLU A 201 -22.13 26.50 13.82
N ASN A 202 -21.34 26.71 14.88
CA ASN A 202 -19.91 26.39 14.92
C ASN A 202 -19.63 25.32 15.98
N LYS A 203 -19.29 24.11 15.54
CA LYS A 203 -18.93 22.98 16.42
C LYS A 203 -17.43 22.71 16.47
N SER A 204 -16.62 23.60 15.91
CA SER A 204 -15.18 23.40 15.79
C SER A 204 -14.51 23.47 17.17
N ILE A 205 -13.50 22.63 17.38
CA ILE A 205 -12.79 22.48 18.65
C ILE A 205 -11.29 22.57 18.40
N THR A 206 -10.59 23.21 19.34
CA THR A 206 -9.13 23.21 19.44
C THR A 206 -8.69 22.34 20.61
N TRP A 207 -7.61 21.58 20.40
CA TRP A 207 -7.05 20.67 21.39
C TRP A 207 -5.73 21.20 21.94
N SER A 208 -5.50 21.02 23.23
CA SER A 208 -4.24 21.37 23.88
C SER A 208 -3.88 20.36 24.96
N SER A 209 -2.58 20.27 25.26
CA SER A 209 -2.03 19.49 26.38
C SER A 209 -1.33 20.41 27.37
N SER A 210 -1.55 20.19 28.66
CA SER A 210 -0.82 20.90 29.71
C SER A 210 0.67 20.55 29.76
N ASN A 211 1.07 19.40 29.22
CA ASN A 211 2.47 19.00 29.10
C ASN A 211 2.66 18.06 27.90
N SER A 212 3.04 18.63 26.76
CA SER A 212 3.24 17.91 25.51
C SER A 212 4.42 16.95 25.53
N ASN A 213 5.33 17.02 26.52
CA ASN A 213 6.43 16.08 26.68
C ASN A 213 5.99 14.79 27.42
N ILE A 214 4.84 14.81 28.10
CA ILE A 214 4.24 13.64 28.76
C ILE A 214 3.12 13.06 27.90
N VAL A 215 2.18 13.90 27.45
CA VAL A 215 1.10 13.49 26.54
C VAL A 215 0.93 14.53 25.44
N SER A 216 1.13 14.13 24.19
CA SER A 216 0.81 14.97 23.04
C SER A 216 -0.63 14.74 22.58
N VAL A 217 -1.25 15.74 21.96
CA VAL A 217 -2.59 15.64 21.34
C VAL A 217 -2.58 16.32 19.98
N ASN A 218 -3.25 15.73 18.99
CA ASN A 218 -3.40 16.32 17.65
C ASN A 218 -4.79 16.97 17.45
N ASN A 219 -5.02 17.57 16.27
CA ASN A 219 -6.28 18.25 15.96
C ASN A 219 -7.51 17.33 15.91
N SER A 220 -7.33 16.01 15.85
CA SER A 220 -8.42 15.03 15.88
C SER A 220 -8.69 14.47 17.28
N GLY A 221 -8.03 14.98 18.33
CA GLY A 221 -8.16 14.47 19.70
C GLY A 221 -7.40 13.17 19.98
N LYS A 222 -6.52 12.73 19.06
CA LYS A 222 -5.65 11.58 19.30
C LYS A 222 -4.53 11.98 20.25
N ILE A 223 -4.44 11.28 21.37
CA ILE A 223 -3.44 11.47 22.42
C ILE A 223 -2.35 10.39 22.32
N SER A 224 -1.10 10.74 22.65
CA SER A 224 0.03 9.79 22.69
C SER A 224 0.87 10.01 23.93
N ALA A 225 1.05 8.95 24.72
CA ALA A 225 1.84 8.94 25.95
C ALA A 225 3.33 8.82 25.63
N LEU A 226 4.10 9.85 25.97
CA LEU A 226 5.52 9.99 25.61
C LEU A 226 6.46 9.73 26.79
N ALA A 227 6.03 10.07 28.01
CA ALA A 227 6.83 9.88 29.22
C ALA A 227 5.93 9.64 30.43
N GLU A 228 6.49 9.03 31.49
CA GLU A 228 5.81 8.84 32.76
C GLU A 228 5.45 10.20 33.40
N GLY A 229 4.24 10.30 33.94
CA GLY A 229 3.74 11.52 34.59
C GLY A 229 2.29 11.81 34.23
N ASN A 230 1.81 13.01 34.56
CA ASN A 230 0.41 13.39 34.37
C ASN A 230 0.32 14.61 33.45
N ALA A 231 -0.68 14.62 32.57
CA ALA A 231 -1.02 15.76 31.73
C ALA A 231 -2.55 15.91 31.61
N VAL A 232 -3.02 17.14 31.37
CA VAL A 232 -4.43 17.44 31.15
C VAL A 232 -4.63 17.79 29.69
N ILE A 233 -5.51 17.05 29.02
CA ILE A 233 -5.91 17.33 27.63
C ILE A 233 -7.20 18.13 27.64
N THR A 234 -7.21 19.28 26.97
CA THR A 234 -8.35 20.19 26.93
C THR A 234 -8.86 20.38 25.52
N ALA A 235 -10.16 20.18 25.34
CA ALA A 235 -10.94 20.56 24.17
C ALA A 235 -11.62 21.90 24.44
N LEU A 236 -11.35 22.90 23.60
CA LEU A 236 -11.90 24.25 23.69
C LEU A 236 -12.69 24.56 22.41
N THR A 237 -13.94 25.01 22.53
CA THR A 237 -14.70 25.50 21.36
C THR A 237 -13.95 26.67 20.71
N VAL A 238 -14.02 26.81 19.39
CA VAL A 238 -13.24 27.84 18.66
C VAL A 238 -13.60 29.27 19.08
N ASP A 239 -14.82 29.52 19.55
CA ASP A 239 -15.21 30.80 20.16
C ASP A 239 -14.56 31.06 21.54
N GLY A 240 -13.84 30.06 22.08
CA GLY A 240 -13.09 30.13 23.33
C GLY A 240 -13.95 30.03 24.59
N GLN A 241 -15.26 29.87 24.47
CA GLN A 241 -16.17 30.07 25.61
C GLN A 241 -16.42 28.79 26.42
N LYS A 242 -16.25 27.61 25.84
CA LYS A 242 -16.54 26.32 26.49
C LYS A 242 -15.35 25.40 26.41
N ALA A 243 -15.00 24.81 27.56
CA ALA A 243 -13.90 23.87 27.69
C ALA A 243 -14.34 22.57 28.37
N ALA A 244 -13.74 21.46 27.96
CA ALA A 244 -13.78 20.19 28.66
C ALA A 244 -12.39 19.59 28.70
N SER A 245 -12.08 18.93 29.81
CA SER A 245 -10.74 18.41 30.07
C SER A 245 -10.77 16.94 30.48
N CYS A 246 -9.70 16.23 30.13
CA CYS A 246 -9.44 14.85 30.52
C CYS A 246 -8.09 14.80 31.25
N ASN A 247 -8.05 14.21 32.44
CA ASN A 247 -6.81 13.96 33.17
C ASN A 247 -6.17 12.68 32.65
N VAL A 248 -4.98 12.76 32.06
CA VAL A 248 -4.25 11.60 31.56
C VAL A 248 -3.10 11.27 32.49
N ASN A 249 -3.13 10.09 33.11
CA ASN A 249 -2.05 9.58 33.93
C ASN A 249 -1.25 8.57 33.10
N VAL A 250 0.05 8.78 32.97
CA VAL A 250 0.96 7.89 32.24
C VAL A 250 1.85 7.17 33.23
N SER A 251 1.72 5.85 33.32
CA SER A 251 2.63 5.02 34.12
C SER A 251 3.72 4.36 33.28
N LYS A 252 4.83 4.01 33.94
CA LYS A 252 5.86 3.16 33.37
C LYS A 252 5.41 1.71 33.47
N GLY A 253 4.88 1.14 32.39
CA GLY A 253 4.40 -0.25 32.42
C GLY A 253 5.46 -1.29 32.07
N ASP A 254 5.15 -2.56 32.36
CA ASP A 254 5.96 -3.75 32.12
C ASP A 254 5.93 -4.21 30.64
N TYR A 255 6.13 -3.29 29.70
CA TYR A 255 6.13 -3.64 28.27
C TYR A 255 7.49 -4.16 27.83
N PRO A 256 7.50 -5.02 26.79
CA PRO A 256 8.72 -5.38 26.11
C PRO A 256 9.42 -4.13 25.57
N ARG A 257 10.67 -3.93 25.99
CA ARG A 257 11.52 -2.82 25.54
C ARG A 257 12.85 -3.36 25.06
N VAL A 258 13.46 -2.72 24.07
CA VAL A 258 14.82 -3.10 23.70
C VAL A 258 15.81 -2.47 24.68
N GLN A 259 16.82 -3.23 25.06
CA GLN A 259 18.05 -2.75 25.67
C GLN A 259 19.19 -3.02 24.71
N TYR A 260 20.05 -2.03 24.47
CA TYR A 260 21.14 -2.18 23.51
C TYR A 260 22.36 -1.36 23.91
N GLN A 261 23.52 -1.82 23.47
CA GLN A 261 24.79 -1.15 23.64
C GLN A 261 25.67 -1.36 22.42
N THR A 262 26.61 -0.44 22.21
CA THR A 262 27.53 -0.38 21.07
C THR A 262 28.97 -0.38 21.54
N HIS A 263 29.83 -1.07 20.79
CA HIS A 263 31.28 -0.95 20.89
C HIS A 263 31.75 0.10 19.90
N VAL A 264 32.31 1.21 20.40
CA VAL A 264 32.75 2.35 19.58
C VAL A 264 34.27 2.39 19.52
N GLN A 265 34.81 2.68 18.33
CA GLN A 265 36.24 2.84 18.11
C GLN A 265 36.89 3.73 19.18
N ASN A 266 38.00 3.25 19.77
CA ASN A 266 38.79 3.94 20.79
C ASN A 266 38.05 4.27 22.10
N ILE A 267 36.78 3.88 22.26
CA ILE A 267 36.00 4.05 23.49
C ILE A 267 35.73 2.69 24.13
N GLY A 268 35.41 1.68 23.32
CA GLY A 268 35.00 0.37 23.79
C GLY A 268 33.49 0.22 23.90
N TRP A 269 33.06 -0.76 24.69
CA TRP A 269 31.65 -0.96 25.04
C TRP A 269 31.12 0.20 25.89
N GLN A 270 30.07 0.87 25.40
CA GLN A 270 29.33 1.89 26.15
C GLN A 270 28.26 1.24 27.04
N ASP A 271 27.75 2.01 28.01
CA ASP A 271 26.66 1.57 28.88
C ASP A 271 25.38 1.25 28.08
N PRO A 272 24.60 0.22 28.47
CA PRO A 272 23.34 -0.09 27.82
C PRO A 272 22.32 1.05 27.93
N VAL A 273 21.69 1.35 26.81
CA VAL A 273 20.54 2.25 26.71
C VAL A 273 19.27 1.48 26.37
N THR A 274 18.11 2.12 26.45
CA THR A 274 16.81 1.52 26.15
C THR A 274 15.98 2.39 25.23
N ASP A 275 15.09 1.79 24.44
CA ASP A 275 14.03 2.40 23.62
C ASP A 275 14.23 3.87 23.22
N GLY A 276 14.85 4.09 22.06
CA GLY A 276 14.96 5.37 21.38
C GLY A 276 16.11 6.25 21.88
N ALA A 277 16.73 5.91 23.01
CA ALA A 277 17.94 6.55 23.48
C ALA A 277 19.11 6.34 22.50
N GLU A 278 20.04 7.27 22.43
CA GLU A 278 21.16 7.15 21.50
C GLU A 278 22.23 6.18 22.01
N ALA A 279 22.72 5.31 21.14
CA ALA A 279 23.94 4.53 21.36
C ALA A 279 24.95 4.84 20.25
N GLY A 280 26.23 5.01 20.59
CA GLY A 280 27.28 5.46 19.67
C GLY A 280 27.74 6.89 19.96
N THR A 281 28.20 7.58 18.90
CA THR A 281 28.73 8.94 18.97
C THR A 281 28.29 9.76 17.75
N GLU A 282 27.24 10.55 17.89
CA GLU A 282 26.86 11.54 16.88
C GLU A 282 27.95 12.62 16.71
N GLY A 283 28.45 12.79 15.48
CA GLY A 283 29.31 13.93 15.10
C GLY A 283 30.77 13.86 15.58
N GLN A 284 31.20 12.78 16.23
CA GLN A 284 32.57 12.63 16.75
C GLN A 284 33.51 11.90 15.78
N SER A 285 33.02 11.49 14.60
CA SER A 285 33.79 10.74 13.60
C SER A 285 34.32 9.37 14.08
N LEU A 286 33.70 8.78 15.11
CA LEU A 286 34.03 7.44 15.59
C LEU A 286 32.99 6.42 15.09
N ARG A 287 33.46 5.26 14.62
CA ARG A 287 32.60 4.18 14.11
C ARG A 287 32.08 3.28 15.24
N ILE A 288 30.90 2.73 15.04
CA ILE A 288 30.46 1.52 15.74
C ILE A 288 31.12 0.30 15.08
N GLU A 289 31.68 -0.58 15.89
CA GLU A 289 32.34 -1.81 15.46
C GLU A 289 31.54 -3.07 15.84
N ALA A 290 30.79 -3.03 16.94
CA ALA A 290 29.92 -4.12 17.38
C ALA A 290 28.69 -3.61 18.15
N LEU A 291 27.66 -4.45 18.29
CA LEU A 291 26.49 -4.17 19.13
C LEU A 291 25.89 -5.44 19.76
N LYS A 292 25.19 -5.26 20.87
CA LYS A 292 24.43 -6.30 21.61
C LYS A 292 23.04 -5.77 21.91
N LEU A 293 22.01 -6.57 21.65
CA LEU A 293 20.61 -6.20 21.87
C LEU A 293 19.89 -7.27 22.69
N ASN A 294 19.10 -6.85 23.67
CA ASN A 294 18.22 -7.70 24.47
C ASN A 294 16.80 -7.13 24.47
N ILE A 295 15.82 -7.96 24.81
CA ILE A 295 14.47 -7.51 25.13
C ILE A 295 14.28 -7.63 26.65
N LEU A 296 13.94 -6.53 27.30
CA LEU A 296 13.51 -6.54 28.69
C LEU A 296 11.99 -6.73 28.74
N ASN A 297 11.47 -7.47 29.73
CA ASN A 297 10.03 -7.74 29.90
C ASN A 297 9.39 -8.45 28.69
N ALA A 298 10.15 -9.33 28.02
CA ALA A 298 9.67 -10.07 26.86
C ALA A 298 8.78 -11.27 27.25
N PRO A 299 7.79 -11.65 26.44
CA PRO A 299 7.11 -12.94 26.55
C PRO A 299 8.10 -14.11 26.51
N VAL A 300 7.73 -15.23 27.14
CA VAL A 300 8.56 -16.45 27.10
C VAL A 300 8.76 -16.90 25.65
N GLY A 301 10.02 -17.10 25.25
CA GLY A 301 10.39 -17.52 23.90
C GLY A 301 10.54 -16.37 22.88
N ALA A 302 10.33 -15.13 23.28
CA ALA A 302 10.60 -13.96 22.44
C ALA A 302 12.10 -13.80 22.15
N LYS A 303 12.43 -13.42 20.92
CA LYS A 303 13.81 -13.08 20.53
C LYS A 303 13.86 -11.77 19.77
N ILE A 304 14.97 -11.06 19.95
CA ILE A 304 15.42 -10.02 19.03
C ILE A 304 16.55 -10.60 18.18
N ASN A 305 16.31 -10.71 16.88
CA ASN A 305 17.26 -11.24 15.90
C ASN A 305 17.89 -10.07 15.15
N TYR A 306 19.22 -10.05 15.02
CA TYR A 306 19.93 -8.97 14.36
C TYR A 306 21.20 -9.44 13.66
N GLN A 307 21.53 -8.75 12.57
CA GLN A 307 22.75 -8.97 11.80
C GLN A 307 23.35 -7.64 11.33
N THR A 308 24.63 -7.65 11.05
CA THR A 308 25.41 -6.48 10.62
C THR A 308 26.16 -6.76 9.33
N HIS A 309 26.21 -5.75 8.46
CA HIS A 309 27.14 -5.69 7.33
C HIS A 309 28.43 -5.02 7.81
N VAL A 310 29.52 -5.78 7.81
CA VAL A 310 30.83 -5.31 8.29
C VAL A 310 31.78 -5.12 7.11
N GLU A 311 32.57 -4.06 7.17
CA GLU A 311 33.61 -3.77 6.18
C GLU A 311 34.47 -5.02 5.87
N ASN A 312 34.67 -5.29 4.58
CA ASN A 312 35.46 -6.41 4.05
C ASN A 312 34.99 -7.83 4.45
N ILE A 313 33.87 -7.96 5.16
CA ILE A 313 33.26 -9.24 5.55
C ILE A 313 31.91 -9.42 4.87
N GLY A 314 31.15 -8.34 4.72
CA GLY A 314 29.78 -8.39 4.23
C GLY A 314 28.78 -8.66 5.35
N TRP A 315 27.60 -9.15 4.96
CA TRP A 315 26.56 -9.58 5.91
C TRP A 315 27.00 -10.80 6.71
N GLN A 316 27.07 -10.66 8.02
CA GLN A 316 27.36 -11.75 8.94
C GLN A 316 26.10 -12.58 9.25
N THR A 317 26.29 -13.81 9.74
CA THR A 317 25.20 -14.65 10.23
C THR A 317 24.40 -13.93 11.33
N PRO A 318 23.05 -13.94 11.28
CA PRO A 318 22.22 -13.39 12.35
C PRO A 318 22.54 -13.97 13.72
N VAL A 319 22.50 -13.11 14.73
CA VAL A 319 22.56 -13.47 16.15
C VAL A 319 21.29 -13.01 16.86
N SER A 320 21.11 -13.45 18.11
CA SER A 320 19.94 -13.10 18.91
C SER A 320 20.32 -12.78 20.35
N ASN A 321 19.49 -11.99 21.03
CA ASN A 321 19.48 -11.82 22.49
C ASN A 321 20.87 -11.76 23.17
N GLY A 322 21.51 -10.60 23.11
CA GLY A 322 22.72 -10.29 23.87
C GLY A 322 24.02 -10.81 23.26
N LEU A 323 23.92 -11.66 22.23
CA LEU A 323 25.07 -12.08 21.43
C LEU A 323 25.66 -10.91 20.63
N GLU A 324 26.95 -10.97 20.35
CA GLU A 324 27.63 -9.90 19.62
C GLU A 324 27.37 -9.99 18.12
N ALA A 325 26.96 -8.87 17.52
CA ALA A 325 27.01 -8.66 16.07
C ALA A 325 28.06 -7.60 15.75
N GLY A 326 28.83 -7.79 14.67
CA GLY A 326 29.96 -6.94 14.30
C GLY A 326 31.31 -7.58 14.63
N THR A 327 32.29 -6.75 14.96
CA THR A 327 33.63 -7.17 15.38
C THR A 327 34.15 -6.32 16.53
N ASP A 328 34.44 -6.94 17.67
CA ASP A 328 35.24 -6.33 18.73
C ASP A 328 36.75 -6.51 18.44
N GLY A 329 37.54 -5.43 18.62
CA GLY A 329 39.01 -5.45 18.58
C GLY A 329 39.68 -5.64 17.21
N LYS A 330 38.93 -5.76 16.11
CA LYS A 330 39.48 -5.95 14.75
C LYS A 330 39.62 -4.66 13.93
N GLY A 331 39.08 -3.56 14.44
CA GLY A 331 39.15 -2.26 13.76
C GLY A 331 38.23 -2.11 12.53
N LEU A 332 37.27 -3.02 12.33
CA LEU A 332 36.34 -2.99 11.20
C LEU A 332 35.04 -2.27 11.59
N ARG A 333 34.49 -1.47 10.68
CA ARG A 333 33.23 -0.74 10.89
C ARG A 333 32.01 -1.57 10.54
N ILE A 334 30.91 -1.30 11.23
CA ILE A 334 29.56 -1.64 10.74
C ILE A 334 29.11 -0.56 9.75
N GLU A 335 28.59 -1.00 8.61
CA GLU A 335 28.07 -0.15 7.53
C GLU A 335 26.54 -0.20 7.43
N ALA A 336 25.94 -1.36 7.72
CA ALA A 336 24.50 -1.55 7.76
C ALA A 336 24.07 -2.60 8.81
N LEU A 337 22.79 -2.59 9.19
CA LEU A 337 22.21 -3.56 10.11
C LEU A 337 20.74 -3.87 9.79
N LYS A 338 20.29 -5.06 10.18
CA LYS A 338 18.89 -5.52 10.10
C LYS A 338 18.50 -6.10 11.45
N ILE A 339 17.36 -5.69 12.00
CA ILE A 339 16.83 -6.14 13.30
C ILE A 339 15.36 -6.56 13.12
N SER A 340 14.99 -7.70 13.70
CA SER A 340 13.62 -8.23 13.69
C SER A 340 13.25 -8.84 15.04
N LEU A 341 11.96 -8.96 15.33
CA LEU A 341 11.43 -9.63 16.50
C LEU A 341 10.85 -11.00 16.13
N GLU A 342 11.01 -11.98 17.02
CA GLU A 342 10.43 -13.32 16.92
C GLU A 342 9.57 -13.58 18.16
N ASN A 343 8.41 -14.21 17.99
CA ASN A 343 7.45 -14.52 19.06
C ASN A 343 7.02 -13.31 19.91
N MET A 344 6.88 -12.16 19.27
CA MET A 344 6.46 -10.88 19.88
C MET A 344 5.15 -10.36 19.26
N PRO A 345 4.03 -11.08 19.41
CA PRO A 345 2.76 -10.70 18.77
C PRO A 345 2.30 -9.32 19.25
N GLY A 346 1.89 -8.47 18.32
CA GLY A 346 1.42 -7.11 18.62
C GLY A 346 2.52 -6.09 18.86
N TYR A 347 3.79 -6.44 18.61
CA TYR A 347 4.93 -5.52 18.68
C TYR A 347 5.77 -5.55 17.40
N SER A 348 6.43 -4.44 17.12
CA SER A 348 7.34 -4.23 16.02
C SER A 348 8.58 -3.50 16.53
N ILE A 349 9.71 -3.67 15.85
CA ILE A 349 10.94 -2.96 16.18
C ILE A 349 11.26 -1.91 15.13
N GLN A 350 11.51 -0.69 15.59
CA GLN A 350 11.97 0.41 14.74
C GLN A 350 13.39 0.79 15.09
N TYR A 351 14.17 1.13 14.07
CA TYR A 351 15.55 1.57 14.25
C TYR A 351 15.98 2.53 13.15
N GLN A 352 16.95 3.37 13.47
CA GLN A 352 17.60 4.27 12.53
C GLN A 352 19.08 4.43 12.91
N THR A 353 19.87 4.82 11.93
CA THR A 353 21.33 4.93 12.02
C THR A 353 21.78 6.32 11.61
N TYR A 354 22.79 6.83 12.30
CA TYR A 354 23.54 8.02 11.90
C TYR A 354 24.74 7.57 11.08
N VAL A 355 24.73 7.86 9.78
CA VAL A 355 25.75 7.43 8.83
C VAL A 355 26.71 8.57 8.55
N GLN A 356 28.00 8.27 8.47
CA GLN A 356 29.05 9.23 8.11
C GLN A 356 28.66 10.04 6.87
N ASN A 357 28.81 11.36 6.94
CA ASN A 357 28.51 12.33 5.87
C ASN A 357 27.06 12.36 5.37
N ILE A 358 26.15 11.58 5.96
CA ILE A 358 24.71 11.56 5.63
C ILE A 358 23.90 12.10 6.80
N GLY A 359 24.25 11.70 8.03
CA GLY A 359 23.50 12.00 9.24
C GLY A 359 22.45 10.94 9.56
N TRP A 360 21.42 11.32 10.34
CA TRP A 360 20.31 10.44 10.68
C TRP A 360 19.51 10.05 9.44
N GLN A 361 19.43 8.74 9.19
CA GLN A 361 18.53 8.18 8.19
C GLN A 361 17.11 8.02 8.78
N ASN A 362 16.13 7.79 7.90
CA ASN A 362 14.75 7.51 8.31
C ASN A 362 14.66 6.23 9.16
N TRP A 363 13.68 6.17 10.06
CA TRP A 363 13.31 4.94 10.75
C TRP A 363 12.91 3.84 9.77
N VAL A 364 13.50 2.66 9.93
CA VAL A 364 13.08 1.42 9.27
C VAL A 364 12.52 0.45 10.31
N SER A 365 11.94 -0.66 9.88
CA SER A 365 11.28 -1.62 10.78
C SER A 365 11.49 -3.07 10.33
N ASP A 366 11.43 -3.99 11.29
CA ASP A 366 11.27 -5.45 11.09
C ASP A 366 12.05 -6.05 9.90
N GLY A 367 13.38 -6.12 10.05
CA GLY A 367 14.31 -6.73 9.10
C GLY A 367 14.72 -5.84 7.92
N ALA A 368 14.11 -4.67 7.74
CA ALA A 368 14.54 -3.69 6.74
C ALA A 368 15.96 -3.16 7.03
N GLU A 369 16.69 -2.80 5.99
CA GLU A 369 18.07 -2.34 6.16
C GLU A 369 18.15 -0.91 6.69
N ALA A 370 18.97 -0.69 7.72
CA ALA A 370 19.42 0.63 8.16
C ALA A 370 20.93 0.75 7.93
N GLY A 371 21.40 1.89 7.44
CA GLY A 371 22.80 2.13 7.08
C GLY A 371 23.02 2.18 5.57
N THR A 372 24.19 1.73 5.13
CA THR A 372 24.58 1.64 3.72
C THR A 372 25.30 0.33 3.45
N ASP A 373 24.70 -0.55 2.65
CA ASP A 373 25.40 -1.70 2.05
C ASP A 373 26.19 -1.24 0.81
N GLY A 374 27.47 -1.62 0.73
CA GLY A 374 28.32 -1.44 -0.45
C GLY A 374 28.85 -0.02 -0.73
N GLN A 375 28.52 0.99 0.09
CA GLN A 375 28.94 2.39 -0.12
C GLN A 375 30.21 2.78 0.65
N GLY A 376 30.72 1.93 1.54
CA GLY A 376 31.93 2.22 2.32
C GLY A 376 31.75 3.23 3.47
N LEU A 377 30.51 3.57 3.84
CA LEU A 377 30.22 4.55 4.90
C LEU A 377 29.94 3.85 6.24
N ARG A 378 30.52 4.39 7.32
CA ARG A 378 30.32 3.85 8.69
C ARG A 378 29.04 4.35 9.33
N ILE A 379 28.49 3.52 10.22
CA ILE A 379 27.53 3.96 11.24
C ILE A 379 28.30 4.52 12.44
N GLU A 380 27.89 5.69 12.94
CA GLU A 380 28.48 6.35 14.12
C GLU A 380 27.55 6.29 15.33
N ALA A 381 26.23 6.30 15.12
CA ALA A 381 25.23 6.19 16.19
C ALA A 381 23.97 5.48 15.70
N LEU A 382 23.15 4.98 16.63
CA LEU A 382 21.86 4.35 16.34
C LEU A 382 20.83 4.60 17.45
N LYS A 383 19.54 4.51 17.07
CA LYS A 383 18.39 4.54 17.98
C LYS A 383 17.49 3.37 17.63
N ILE A 384 17.05 2.62 18.63
CA ILE A 384 16.21 1.41 18.47
C ILE A 384 15.09 1.47 19.50
N LYS A 385 13.86 1.17 19.10
CA LYS A 385 12.71 1.10 20.01
C LYS A 385 11.77 -0.03 19.63
N ILE A 386 11.18 -0.67 20.63
CA ILE A 386 10.01 -1.55 20.42
C ILE A 386 8.75 -0.67 20.50
N ILE A 387 7.83 -0.88 19.56
CA ILE A 387 6.54 -0.20 19.53
C ILE A 387 5.42 -1.22 19.40
N LYS A 388 4.22 -0.85 19.85
CA LYS A 388 3.02 -1.65 19.59
C LYS A 388 2.70 -1.62 18.09
N SER A 389 2.45 -2.79 17.50
CA SER A 389 2.14 -2.92 16.07
C SER A 389 0.77 -2.34 15.75
N ILE A 390 0.74 -1.52 14.70
CA ILE A 390 -0.46 -1.08 14.04
C ILE A 390 -0.64 -1.99 12.82
N ASN A 391 -1.54 -2.96 12.94
CA ASN A 391 -1.79 -3.93 11.88
C ASN A 391 -2.47 -3.27 10.68
N VAL A 392 -2.16 -3.75 9.47
CA VAL A 392 -2.91 -3.41 8.26
C VAL A 392 -4.35 -3.93 8.41
N ALA A 393 -5.32 -3.02 8.43
CA ALA A 393 -6.74 -3.37 8.43
C ALA A 393 -7.22 -3.69 7.01
N SER A 394 -6.77 -2.93 6.01
CA SER A 394 -7.04 -3.18 4.58
C SER A 394 -5.94 -2.60 3.68
N ILE A 395 -5.88 -3.14 2.47
CA ILE A 395 -4.99 -2.69 1.38
C ILE A 395 -5.87 -2.28 0.20
N SER A 396 -5.44 -1.28 -0.56
CA SER A 396 -6.00 -0.98 -1.88
C SER A 396 -4.86 -0.79 -2.88
N LEU A 397 -5.11 -1.17 -4.14
CA LEU A 397 -4.19 -0.87 -5.25
C LEU A 397 -4.60 0.44 -5.93
N ASN A 398 -3.63 1.12 -6.54
CA ASN A 398 -3.88 2.28 -7.41
C ASN A 398 -4.80 1.96 -8.61
N LYS A 399 -4.91 0.68 -8.98
CA LYS A 399 -5.76 0.16 -10.06
C LYS A 399 -6.46 -1.11 -9.60
N SER A 400 -7.77 -1.20 -9.84
CA SER A 400 -8.53 -2.46 -9.71
C SER A 400 -8.59 -3.24 -11.02
N THR A 401 -8.36 -2.57 -12.15
CA THR A 401 -8.24 -3.15 -13.48
C THR A 401 -7.15 -2.45 -14.26
N ASP A 402 -6.45 -3.17 -15.14
CA ASP A 402 -5.49 -2.60 -16.08
C ASP A 402 -5.64 -3.25 -17.46
N THR A 403 -5.20 -2.56 -18.52
CA THR A 403 -5.22 -3.09 -19.88
C THR A 403 -3.88 -2.82 -20.57
N LEU A 404 -3.19 -3.90 -20.93
CA LEU A 404 -1.87 -3.85 -21.56
C LEU A 404 -1.90 -4.50 -22.94
N THR A 405 -0.91 -4.18 -23.77
CA THR A 405 -0.63 -4.96 -24.99
C THR A 405 0.57 -5.88 -24.73
N VAL A 406 0.62 -7.05 -25.38
CA VAL A 406 1.77 -7.98 -25.27
C VAL A 406 3.11 -7.23 -25.47
N GLY A 407 4.03 -7.37 -24.52
CA GLY A 407 5.34 -6.72 -24.46
C GLY A 407 5.38 -5.43 -23.62
N ASP A 408 4.22 -4.87 -23.25
CA ASP A 408 4.15 -3.66 -22.43
C ASP A 408 4.36 -3.96 -20.95
N THR A 409 4.67 -2.92 -20.18
CA THR A 409 4.86 -2.98 -18.72
C THR A 409 4.11 -1.84 -18.04
N ASP A 410 3.69 -2.04 -16.81
CA ASP A 410 3.11 -1.00 -15.94
C ASP A 410 3.50 -1.28 -14.47
N SER A 411 3.06 -0.46 -13.53
CA SER A 411 3.35 -0.61 -12.11
C SER A 411 2.10 -0.43 -11.25
N LEU A 412 1.92 -1.37 -10.33
CA LEU A 412 0.89 -1.35 -9.31
C LEU A 412 1.52 -0.90 -7.99
N SER A 413 0.85 0.02 -7.30
CA SER A 413 1.26 0.51 -5.99
C SER A 413 0.13 0.30 -5.00
N ALA A 414 0.45 -0.16 -3.80
CA ALA A 414 -0.53 -0.37 -2.74
C ALA A 414 -0.57 0.80 -1.75
N SER A 415 -1.76 1.08 -1.23
CA SER A 415 -1.97 1.94 -0.07
C SER A 415 -2.58 1.15 1.08
N PHE A 416 -2.27 1.56 2.30
CA PHE A 416 -2.62 0.83 3.53
C PHE A 416 -3.59 1.65 4.37
N ASN A 417 -4.54 0.98 5.00
CA ASN A 417 -5.39 1.56 6.02
C ASN A 417 -5.25 0.75 7.32
N PRO A 418 -4.87 1.37 8.45
CA PRO A 418 -4.47 2.78 8.54
C PRO A 418 -3.14 3.05 7.82
N SER A 419 -2.95 4.28 7.33
CA SER A 419 -1.76 4.65 6.54
C SER A 419 -0.46 4.61 7.34
N ASN A 420 -0.55 4.56 8.68
CA ASN A 420 0.58 4.41 9.59
C ASN A 420 0.73 2.97 10.12
N ALA A 421 0.19 1.97 9.42
CA ALA A 421 0.46 0.56 9.73
C ALA A 421 1.97 0.32 9.81
N THR A 422 2.39 -0.47 10.80
CA THR A 422 3.80 -0.57 11.17
C THR A 422 4.60 -1.43 10.19
N ASN A 423 4.00 -2.49 9.64
CA ASN A 423 4.59 -3.33 8.61
C ASN A 423 3.83 -3.16 7.30
N LYS A 424 4.51 -2.64 6.26
CA LYS A 424 3.95 -2.38 4.93
C LYS A 424 4.56 -3.27 3.84
N ASN A 425 5.26 -4.33 4.24
CA ASN A 425 5.83 -5.26 3.30
C ASN A 425 4.72 -6.07 2.63
N LEU A 426 4.88 -6.29 1.32
CA LEU A 426 3.93 -7.00 0.47
C LEU A 426 4.58 -8.21 -0.18
N SER A 427 3.77 -9.23 -0.40
CA SER A 427 4.04 -10.28 -1.39
C SER A 427 3.11 -10.09 -2.59
N TRP A 428 3.66 -10.27 -3.78
CA TRP A 428 2.95 -10.12 -5.05
C TRP A 428 2.83 -11.48 -5.75
N THR A 429 1.65 -11.78 -6.30
CA THR A 429 1.42 -12.99 -7.08
C THR A 429 0.60 -12.69 -8.33
N SER A 430 0.78 -13.52 -9.35
CA SER A 430 -0.05 -13.53 -10.56
C SER A 430 -0.79 -14.86 -10.65
N SER A 431 -2.07 -14.81 -11.01
CA SER A 431 -2.85 -16.03 -11.28
C SER A 431 -2.41 -16.76 -12.55
N ASP A 432 -1.76 -16.05 -13.49
CA ASP A 432 -1.20 -16.65 -14.71
C ASP A 432 0.08 -15.87 -15.13
N PRO A 433 1.26 -16.29 -14.63
CA PRO A 433 2.52 -15.66 -14.96
C PRO A 433 2.93 -15.80 -16.44
N SER A 434 2.30 -16.69 -17.21
CA SER A 434 2.54 -16.81 -18.66
C SER A 434 1.91 -15.66 -19.44
N LYS A 435 0.88 -15.00 -18.88
CA LYS A 435 0.20 -13.84 -19.48
C LYS A 435 0.67 -12.53 -18.87
N VAL A 436 0.73 -12.46 -17.54
CA VAL A 436 1.20 -11.27 -16.81
C VAL A 436 2.08 -11.69 -15.65
N TYR A 437 3.34 -11.27 -15.68
CA TYR A 437 4.25 -11.42 -14.56
C TYR A 437 4.24 -10.17 -13.68
N VAL A 438 4.40 -10.35 -12.36
CA VAL A 438 4.59 -9.26 -11.40
C VAL A 438 5.88 -9.50 -10.61
N ASP A 439 6.72 -8.48 -10.47
CA ASP A 439 7.93 -8.54 -9.63
C ASP A 439 7.64 -8.18 -8.16
N SER A 440 8.66 -8.25 -7.31
CA SER A 440 8.53 -7.94 -5.87
C SER A 440 8.15 -6.49 -5.57
N ASN A 441 8.26 -5.59 -6.54
CA ASN A 441 7.97 -4.16 -6.41
C ASN A 441 6.61 -3.79 -7.01
N GLY A 442 5.84 -4.77 -7.49
CA GLY A 442 4.54 -4.53 -8.13
C GLY A 442 4.63 -4.10 -9.60
N LYS A 443 5.79 -4.19 -10.24
CA LYS A 443 5.91 -3.94 -11.69
C LYS A 443 5.37 -5.15 -12.45
N ILE A 444 4.44 -4.89 -13.36
CA ILE A 444 3.81 -5.92 -14.19
C ILE A 444 4.35 -5.89 -15.62
N THR A 445 4.51 -7.07 -16.22
CA THR A 445 4.95 -7.25 -17.62
C THR A 445 3.99 -8.19 -18.34
N ALA A 446 3.45 -7.74 -19.49
CA ALA A 446 2.52 -8.49 -20.31
C ALA A 446 3.27 -9.41 -21.29
N PHE A 447 3.07 -10.72 -21.17
CA PHE A 447 3.76 -11.73 -21.97
C PHE A 447 2.88 -12.40 -23.02
N GLY A 448 1.57 -12.49 -22.82
CA GLY A 448 0.65 -13.13 -23.76
C GLY A 448 -0.80 -12.65 -23.59
N PRO A 449 -1.65 -12.77 -24.63
CA PRO A 449 -3.02 -12.29 -24.58
C PRO A 449 -3.88 -13.08 -23.59
N GLY A 450 -4.86 -12.43 -22.96
CA GLY A 450 -5.74 -13.04 -21.97
C GLY A 450 -5.89 -12.19 -20.72
N ASN A 451 -6.39 -12.79 -19.64
CA ASN A 451 -6.60 -12.10 -18.37
C ASN A 451 -5.77 -12.77 -17.28
N ALA A 452 -5.18 -11.97 -16.38
CA ALA A 452 -4.55 -12.43 -15.16
C ALA A 452 -4.95 -11.53 -13.99
N ILE A 453 -5.03 -12.10 -12.79
CA ILE A 453 -5.28 -11.37 -11.55
C ILE A 453 -3.94 -11.22 -10.83
N ILE A 454 -3.57 -9.97 -10.56
CA ILE A 454 -2.40 -9.63 -9.75
C ILE A 454 -2.86 -9.34 -8.33
N THR A 455 -2.27 -10.01 -7.35
CA THR A 455 -2.64 -9.92 -5.94
C THR A 455 -1.48 -9.39 -5.10
N ALA A 456 -1.71 -8.32 -4.35
CA ALA A 456 -0.82 -7.86 -3.29
C ALA A 456 -1.34 -8.37 -1.94
N THR A 457 -0.49 -9.01 -1.15
CA THR A 457 -0.84 -9.53 0.19
C THR A 457 0.05 -8.89 1.25
N SER A 458 -0.52 -8.33 2.33
CA SER A 458 0.29 -7.83 3.46
C SER A 458 0.84 -8.99 4.29
N ASN A 459 2.12 -8.85 4.67
CA ASN A 459 2.81 -9.88 5.43
C ASN A 459 2.36 -9.95 6.91
N ASP A 460 1.72 -8.90 7.44
CA ASP A 460 1.36 -8.76 8.86
C ASP A 460 -0.06 -9.25 9.21
N GLY A 461 -0.89 -9.56 8.21
CA GLY A 461 -2.29 -9.89 8.44
C GLY A 461 -3.02 -10.55 7.27
N ASN A 462 -2.28 -10.96 6.23
CA ASN A 462 -2.80 -11.58 5.00
C ASN A 462 -3.96 -10.79 4.36
N LYS A 463 -3.95 -9.45 4.50
CA LYS A 463 -4.91 -8.61 3.80
C LYS A 463 -4.53 -8.57 2.32
N GLN A 464 -5.52 -8.59 1.44
CA GLN A 464 -5.28 -8.68 0.00
C GLN A 464 -5.96 -7.53 -0.74
N ALA A 465 -5.32 -7.08 -1.81
CA ALA A 465 -5.91 -6.24 -2.83
C ALA A 465 -5.53 -6.81 -4.20
N THR A 466 -6.45 -6.71 -5.16
CA THR A 466 -6.30 -7.35 -6.47
C THR A 466 -6.49 -6.36 -7.60
N CYS A 467 -5.82 -6.62 -8.72
CA CYS A 467 -5.99 -5.93 -10.00
C CYS A 467 -6.19 -6.97 -11.10
N THR A 468 -7.29 -6.87 -11.86
CA THR A 468 -7.48 -7.68 -13.07
C THR A 468 -6.80 -7.01 -14.26
N VAL A 469 -5.80 -7.68 -14.83
CA VAL A 469 -5.06 -7.18 -15.99
C VAL A 469 -5.54 -7.93 -17.23
N THR A 470 -6.06 -7.18 -18.20
CA THR A 470 -6.41 -7.68 -19.53
C THR A 470 -5.27 -7.38 -20.50
N VAL A 471 -4.75 -8.41 -21.16
CA VAL A 471 -3.70 -8.29 -22.16
C VAL A 471 -4.29 -8.48 -23.55
N ASN A 472 -4.18 -7.45 -24.37
CA ASN A 472 -4.52 -7.48 -25.78
C ASN A 472 -3.34 -7.99 -26.62
N GLN A 473 -3.67 -8.73 -27.68
CA GLN A 473 -2.67 -9.12 -28.67
C GLN A 473 -2.10 -7.86 -29.35
N ARG A 474 -0.78 -7.81 -29.54
CA ARG A 474 -0.15 -6.74 -30.33
C ARG A 474 -0.58 -6.88 -31.79
N VAL A 475 -1.23 -5.85 -32.32
CA VAL A 475 -1.59 -5.78 -33.74
C VAL A 475 -0.39 -5.19 -34.50
N ASN A 476 0.37 -6.04 -35.17
CA ASN A 476 1.42 -5.58 -36.09
C ASN A 476 0.76 -5.08 -37.38
N THR A 477 0.80 -3.78 -37.61
CA THR A 477 0.28 -3.16 -38.84
C THR A 477 1.13 -3.50 -40.06
N ASN A 478 2.39 -3.89 -39.85
CA ASN A 478 3.27 -4.46 -40.86
C ASN A 478 3.45 -5.97 -40.62
N PRO A 479 2.95 -6.86 -41.50
CA PRO A 479 3.03 -8.31 -41.32
C PRO A 479 4.46 -8.87 -41.47
N ASN A 480 5.42 -8.06 -41.93
CA ASN A 480 6.83 -8.43 -42.02
C ASN A 480 7.64 -8.03 -40.78
N GLU A 481 7.08 -7.23 -39.87
CA GLU A 481 7.74 -6.84 -38.63
C GLU A 481 7.72 -7.98 -37.60
N VAL A 482 8.84 -8.15 -36.91
CA VAL A 482 9.04 -9.16 -35.87
C VAL A 482 9.24 -8.45 -34.54
N THR A 483 8.48 -8.87 -33.54
CA THR A 483 8.52 -8.36 -32.17
C THR A 483 8.56 -9.53 -31.20
N PHE A 484 9.32 -9.38 -30.12
CA PHE A 484 9.37 -10.36 -29.04
C PHE A 484 8.76 -9.76 -27.77
N ALA A 485 7.88 -10.51 -27.11
CA ALA A 485 7.22 -10.04 -25.89
C ALA A 485 8.21 -9.91 -24.71
N ASP A 486 9.19 -10.80 -24.67
CA ASP A 486 10.25 -10.80 -23.68
C ASP A 486 11.45 -9.98 -24.18
N LYS A 487 11.83 -8.96 -23.40
CA LYS A 487 12.97 -8.08 -23.75
C LYS A 487 14.32 -8.81 -23.74
N ASN A 488 14.46 -9.86 -22.94
CA ASN A 488 15.67 -10.68 -22.91
C ASN A 488 15.76 -11.52 -24.19
N LEU A 489 14.63 -12.01 -24.70
CA LEU A 489 14.55 -12.69 -26.00
C LEU A 489 14.87 -11.74 -27.16
N ASP A 490 14.25 -10.54 -27.17
CA ASP A 490 14.54 -9.51 -28.18
C ASP A 490 16.04 -9.18 -28.21
N SER A 491 16.63 -8.93 -27.03
CA SER A 491 18.05 -8.59 -26.89
C SER A 491 18.97 -9.71 -27.39
N ALA A 492 18.65 -10.97 -27.08
CA ALA A 492 19.42 -12.12 -27.53
C ALA A 492 19.35 -12.32 -29.05
N VAL A 493 18.15 -12.19 -29.64
CA VAL A 493 17.98 -12.25 -31.10
C VAL A 493 18.74 -11.12 -31.79
N ARG A 494 18.66 -9.89 -31.27
CA ARG A 494 19.42 -8.75 -31.80
C ARG A 494 20.92 -8.94 -31.73
N ALA A 495 21.43 -9.56 -30.67
CA ALA A 495 22.85 -9.88 -30.53
C ALA A 495 23.31 -10.86 -31.61
N VAL A 496 22.53 -11.91 -31.89
CA VAL A 496 22.81 -12.87 -32.98
C VAL A 496 22.83 -12.18 -34.34
N LEU A 497 21.94 -11.22 -34.56
CA LEU A 497 21.83 -10.47 -35.81
C LEU A 497 22.84 -9.32 -35.94
N ASN A 498 23.59 -9.00 -34.88
CA ASN A 498 24.38 -7.79 -34.76
C ASN A 498 23.57 -6.51 -35.09
N LYS A 499 22.33 -6.45 -34.59
CA LYS A 499 21.36 -5.38 -34.88
C LYS A 499 20.75 -4.82 -33.58
N PRO A 500 21.50 -4.03 -32.79
CA PRO A 500 21.09 -3.59 -31.46
C PRO A 500 19.89 -2.64 -31.45
N THR A 501 19.61 -1.95 -32.56
CA THR A 501 18.53 -0.96 -32.67
C THR A 501 17.73 -1.11 -33.96
N GLY A 502 16.58 -0.46 -34.03
CA GLY A 502 15.71 -0.43 -35.20
C GLY A 502 14.78 -1.63 -35.30
N THR A 503 13.85 -1.55 -36.25
CA THR A 503 12.82 -2.58 -36.48
C THR A 503 13.45 -3.87 -37.01
N LEU A 504 13.05 -5.01 -36.45
CA LEU A 504 13.38 -6.33 -36.97
C LEU A 504 12.30 -6.76 -37.96
N TYR A 505 12.74 -7.33 -39.08
CA TYR A 505 11.87 -7.90 -40.09
C TYR A 505 12.08 -9.39 -40.22
N LYS A 506 11.08 -10.10 -40.78
CA LYS A 506 11.18 -11.53 -41.07
C LYS A 506 12.44 -11.87 -41.85
N SER A 507 12.82 -11.04 -42.82
CA SER A 507 14.06 -11.21 -43.59
C SER A 507 15.33 -11.22 -42.74
N ASP A 508 15.35 -10.45 -41.64
CA ASP A 508 16.51 -10.40 -40.75
C ASP A 508 16.68 -11.73 -40.01
N VAL A 509 15.58 -12.31 -39.53
CA VAL A 509 15.59 -13.49 -38.66
C VAL A 509 15.66 -14.82 -39.41
N LEU A 510 15.41 -14.85 -40.72
CA LEU A 510 15.46 -16.07 -41.55
C LEU A 510 16.83 -16.76 -41.53
N GLN A 511 17.92 -16.05 -41.24
CA GLN A 511 19.26 -16.62 -41.17
C GLN A 511 19.54 -17.39 -39.87
N ILE A 512 18.71 -17.24 -38.83
CA ILE A 512 18.94 -17.85 -37.52
C ILE A 512 18.54 -19.33 -37.59
N GLN A 513 19.55 -20.21 -37.57
CA GLN A 513 19.37 -21.66 -37.54
C GLN A 513 19.67 -22.26 -36.16
N SER A 514 20.47 -21.58 -35.35
CA SER A 514 20.80 -21.99 -33.99
C SER A 514 20.84 -20.77 -33.09
N ILE A 515 20.27 -20.90 -31.88
CA ILE A 515 20.37 -19.87 -30.84
C ILE A 515 20.46 -20.52 -29.47
N ASP A 516 21.38 -20.00 -28.65
CA ASP A 516 21.51 -20.36 -27.24
C ASP A 516 20.94 -19.23 -26.36
N LEU A 517 19.88 -19.56 -25.63
CA LEU A 517 19.14 -18.70 -24.73
C LEU A 517 19.21 -19.23 -23.29
N THR A 518 20.18 -20.06 -22.97
CA THR A 518 20.38 -20.63 -21.64
C THR A 518 20.65 -19.53 -20.60
N GLY A 519 19.96 -19.57 -19.47
CA GLY A 519 20.23 -18.65 -18.35
C GLY A 519 19.94 -17.18 -18.64
N LYS A 520 19.07 -16.86 -19.61
CA LYS A 520 18.76 -15.48 -20.00
C LYS A 520 17.60 -14.86 -19.22
N GLY A 521 17.02 -15.61 -18.27
CA GLY A 521 15.89 -15.16 -17.47
C GLY A 521 14.62 -14.96 -18.30
N LEU A 522 14.42 -15.78 -19.34
CA LEU A 522 13.25 -15.73 -20.21
C LEU A 522 12.00 -16.20 -19.46
N ARG A 523 10.89 -15.52 -19.68
CA ARG A 523 9.55 -15.88 -19.20
C ARG A 523 8.56 -16.15 -20.34
N SER A 524 8.80 -15.55 -21.51
CA SER A 524 7.95 -15.71 -22.68
C SER A 524 8.74 -16.00 -23.94
N LEU A 525 8.19 -16.89 -24.75
CA LEU A 525 8.70 -17.22 -26.09
C LEU A 525 7.92 -16.51 -27.20
N ASN A 526 6.92 -15.68 -26.89
CA ASN A 526 6.13 -14.99 -27.90
C ASN A 526 7.02 -14.13 -28.81
N GLY A 527 6.94 -14.39 -30.11
CA GLY A 527 7.80 -13.83 -31.15
C GLY A 527 8.74 -14.87 -31.76
N ILE A 528 9.12 -15.93 -31.02
CA ILE A 528 10.05 -16.97 -31.51
C ILE A 528 9.50 -17.76 -32.69
N GLU A 529 8.18 -17.82 -32.87
CA GLU A 529 7.51 -18.44 -34.00
C GLU A 529 7.92 -17.83 -35.36
N ASN A 530 8.54 -16.64 -35.36
CA ASN A 530 9.10 -16.00 -36.55
C ASN A 530 10.48 -16.56 -36.96
N LEU A 531 11.15 -17.33 -36.11
CA LEU A 531 12.45 -17.95 -36.39
C LEU A 531 12.27 -19.27 -37.17
N THR A 532 11.61 -19.21 -38.33
CA THR A 532 11.09 -20.41 -39.02
C THR A 532 12.17 -21.38 -39.51
N ASN A 533 13.42 -20.94 -39.65
CA ASN A 533 14.56 -21.78 -40.06
C ASN A 533 15.35 -22.35 -38.88
N LEU A 534 14.87 -22.17 -37.65
CA LEU A 534 15.54 -22.64 -36.44
C LEU A 534 15.58 -24.16 -36.39
N GLN A 535 16.79 -24.69 -36.16
CA GLN A 535 17.10 -26.13 -36.08
C GLN A 535 17.58 -26.52 -34.67
N THR A 536 18.26 -25.62 -33.97
CA THR A 536 18.79 -25.87 -32.63
C THR A 536 18.42 -24.74 -31.69
N LEU A 537 17.75 -25.08 -30.59
CA LEU A 537 17.27 -24.11 -29.61
C LEU A 537 17.61 -24.58 -28.20
N TYR A 538 18.47 -23.82 -27.51
CA TYR A 538 18.78 -24.04 -26.09
C TYR A 538 18.04 -23.02 -25.23
N LEU A 539 17.20 -23.48 -24.31
CA LEU A 539 16.35 -22.69 -23.42
C LEU A 539 16.55 -23.07 -21.94
N ALA A 540 17.62 -23.79 -21.61
CA ALA A 540 17.84 -24.28 -20.27
C ALA A 540 17.96 -23.16 -19.22
N ASN A 541 17.60 -23.43 -17.95
CA ASN A 541 17.75 -22.50 -16.83
C ASN A 541 17.03 -21.15 -17.07
N ASN A 542 15.74 -21.21 -17.38
CA ASN A 542 14.89 -20.03 -17.57
C ASN A 542 13.60 -20.17 -16.72
N TYR A 543 12.62 -19.30 -16.94
CA TYR A 543 11.35 -19.29 -16.21
C TYR A 543 10.16 -19.46 -17.17
N ILE A 544 10.34 -20.27 -18.22
CA ILE A 544 9.36 -20.46 -19.29
C ILE A 544 8.25 -21.39 -18.80
N ILE A 545 7.01 -20.99 -19.04
CA ILE A 545 5.80 -21.78 -18.74
C ILE A 545 5.10 -22.17 -20.04
N ASP A 546 4.92 -21.23 -20.95
CA ASP A 546 4.17 -21.40 -22.19
C ASP A 546 5.11 -21.60 -23.38
N ILE A 547 5.04 -22.80 -23.98
CA ILE A 547 5.79 -23.17 -25.19
C ILE A 547 4.93 -23.22 -26.45
N ALA A 548 3.69 -22.72 -26.42
CA ALA A 548 2.83 -22.62 -27.60
C ALA A 548 3.51 -21.97 -28.82
N PRO A 549 4.38 -20.95 -28.67
CA PRO A 549 5.11 -20.35 -29.79
C PRO A 549 5.99 -21.32 -30.59
N LEU A 550 6.39 -22.46 -30.01
CA LEU A 550 7.25 -23.44 -30.69
C LEU A 550 6.50 -24.29 -31.72
N LYS A 551 5.16 -24.34 -31.67
CA LYS A 551 4.32 -25.33 -32.38
C LYS A 551 4.62 -25.48 -33.88
N ASN A 552 4.96 -24.37 -34.54
CA ASN A 552 5.18 -24.32 -36.00
C ASN A 552 6.66 -24.30 -36.40
N LEU A 553 7.60 -24.43 -35.46
CA LEU A 553 9.03 -24.48 -35.74
C LEU A 553 9.47 -25.88 -36.18
N THR A 554 8.85 -26.39 -37.25
CA THR A 554 8.99 -27.78 -37.69
C THR A 554 10.38 -28.15 -38.18
N ASN A 555 11.29 -27.18 -38.35
CA ASN A 555 12.70 -27.43 -38.70
C ASN A 555 13.58 -27.77 -37.49
N LEU A 556 13.03 -27.68 -36.26
CA LEU A 556 13.77 -28.02 -35.05
C LEU A 556 14.23 -29.48 -35.05
N ASN A 557 15.54 -29.65 -34.89
CA ASN A 557 16.24 -30.93 -34.73
C ASN A 557 16.64 -31.15 -33.26
N THR A 558 17.00 -30.08 -32.56
CA THR A 558 17.46 -30.11 -31.15
C THR A 558 16.73 -29.06 -30.34
N LEU A 559 16.12 -29.48 -29.24
CA LEU A 559 15.43 -28.61 -28.29
C LEU A 559 15.85 -28.98 -26.86
N VAL A 560 16.35 -28.00 -26.11
CA VAL A 560 16.75 -28.15 -24.71
C VAL A 560 15.93 -27.17 -23.87
N LEU A 561 15.14 -27.68 -22.94
CA LEU A 561 14.16 -26.97 -22.10
C LEU A 561 14.41 -27.18 -20.60
N ASP A 562 15.55 -27.73 -20.23
CA ASP A 562 15.97 -28.09 -18.88
C ASP A 562 15.73 -26.94 -17.88
N ASP A 563 15.30 -27.25 -16.65
CA ASP A 563 15.12 -26.28 -15.55
C ASP A 563 14.29 -25.05 -15.97
N ASN A 564 13.00 -25.31 -16.20
CA ASN A 564 11.96 -24.34 -16.54
C ASN A 564 10.68 -24.68 -15.75
N SER A 565 9.51 -24.29 -16.23
CA SER A 565 8.21 -24.59 -15.60
C SER A 565 7.17 -25.04 -16.62
N VAL A 566 7.60 -25.80 -17.63
CA VAL A 566 6.76 -26.27 -18.73
C VAL A 566 5.94 -27.49 -18.31
N SER A 567 4.62 -27.35 -18.25
CA SER A 567 3.71 -28.45 -17.90
C SER A 567 2.92 -29.02 -19.08
N ASP A 568 2.66 -28.23 -20.12
CA ASP A 568 1.95 -28.65 -21.33
C ASP A 568 2.91 -28.87 -22.50
N LEU A 569 3.03 -30.12 -22.94
CA LEU A 569 3.86 -30.52 -24.08
C LEU A 569 3.10 -30.57 -25.41
N SER A 570 1.80 -30.24 -25.44
CA SER A 570 0.98 -30.27 -26.66
C SER A 570 1.59 -29.52 -27.85
N PRO A 571 2.31 -28.38 -27.68
CA PRO A 571 2.94 -27.68 -28.78
C PRO A 571 4.05 -28.47 -29.48
N LEU A 572 4.63 -29.47 -28.82
CA LEU A 572 5.72 -30.28 -29.39
C LEU A 572 5.22 -31.35 -30.37
N SER A 573 3.92 -31.68 -30.36
CA SER A 573 3.36 -32.84 -31.08
C SER A 573 3.51 -32.83 -32.60
N SER A 574 3.78 -31.67 -33.21
CA SER A 574 3.99 -31.49 -34.65
C SER A 574 5.47 -31.36 -35.05
N LEU A 575 6.40 -31.38 -34.09
CA LEU A 575 7.83 -31.14 -34.34
C LEU A 575 8.56 -32.42 -34.79
N ASN A 576 8.05 -33.06 -35.84
CA ASN A 576 8.44 -34.39 -36.28
C ASN A 576 9.92 -34.53 -36.68
N ASN A 577 10.64 -33.42 -36.93
CA ASN A 577 12.07 -33.43 -37.25
C ASN A 577 12.97 -33.46 -36.01
N LEU A 578 12.41 -33.37 -34.79
CA LEU A 578 13.19 -33.45 -33.57
C LEU A 578 13.94 -34.79 -33.48
N LYS A 579 15.25 -34.68 -33.25
CA LYS A 579 16.18 -35.78 -33.02
C LYS A 579 16.64 -35.82 -31.57
N SER A 580 16.78 -34.66 -30.94
CA SER A 580 17.22 -34.53 -29.55
C SER A 580 16.27 -33.61 -28.79
N LEU A 581 15.72 -34.12 -27.69
CA LEU A 581 14.81 -33.39 -26.81
C LEU A 581 15.30 -33.58 -25.37
N SER A 582 15.64 -32.48 -24.70
CA SER A 582 15.97 -32.46 -23.27
C SER A 582 15.00 -31.53 -22.55
N LEU A 583 14.36 -32.01 -21.50
CA LEU A 583 13.39 -31.28 -20.69
C LEU A 583 13.34 -31.74 -19.21
N PRO A 584 14.48 -32.02 -18.55
CA PRO A 584 14.49 -32.30 -17.12
C PRO A 584 14.02 -31.10 -16.30
N GLN A 585 13.51 -31.36 -15.09
CA GLN A 585 13.11 -30.32 -14.12
C GLN A 585 12.06 -29.33 -14.65
N ASN A 586 10.93 -29.82 -15.17
CA ASN A 586 9.83 -28.99 -15.70
C ASN A 586 8.45 -29.28 -15.07
N ASN A 587 8.36 -30.32 -14.23
CA ASN A 587 7.20 -30.68 -13.41
C ASN A 587 5.98 -31.25 -14.18
N PHE A 588 6.10 -31.61 -15.47
CA PHE A 588 5.03 -32.27 -16.23
C PHE A 588 4.88 -33.76 -15.88
N SER A 589 3.73 -34.34 -16.26
CA SER A 589 3.44 -35.78 -16.10
C SER A 589 2.96 -36.47 -17.38
N ASP A 590 2.36 -35.73 -18.31
CA ASP A 590 1.83 -36.26 -19.57
C ASP A 590 2.84 -36.09 -20.72
N ILE A 591 3.27 -37.21 -21.29
CA ILE A 591 4.15 -37.25 -22.47
C ILE A 591 3.44 -37.77 -23.73
N THR A 592 2.10 -37.88 -23.71
CA THR A 592 1.29 -38.22 -24.89
C THR A 592 1.63 -37.41 -26.14
N PRO A 593 1.93 -36.09 -26.04
CA PRO A 593 2.33 -35.30 -27.20
C PRO A 593 3.58 -35.81 -27.93
N LEU A 594 4.45 -36.59 -27.27
CA LEU A 594 5.71 -37.07 -27.86
C LEU A 594 5.55 -38.30 -28.78
N LYS A 595 4.38 -38.94 -28.81
CA LYS A 595 4.16 -40.24 -29.47
C LYS A 595 4.50 -40.31 -30.96
N ASN A 596 4.48 -39.18 -31.65
CA ASN A 596 4.72 -39.07 -33.09
C ASN A 596 6.13 -38.56 -33.43
N LEU A 597 6.96 -38.26 -32.43
CA LEU A 597 8.32 -37.76 -32.63
C LEU A 597 9.30 -38.89 -32.95
N ILE A 598 8.94 -39.69 -33.96
CA ILE A 598 9.60 -40.95 -34.32
C ILE A 598 11.07 -40.80 -34.73
N ASN A 599 11.52 -39.57 -35.01
CA ASN A 599 12.91 -39.26 -35.36
C ASN A 599 13.81 -39.01 -34.14
N LEU A 600 13.26 -39.02 -32.92
CA LEU A 600 14.05 -38.87 -31.70
C LEU A 600 15.07 -40.01 -31.56
N ASN A 601 16.32 -39.63 -31.37
CA ASN A 601 17.42 -40.51 -30.99
C ASN A 601 17.90 -40.26 -29.55
N HIS A 602 17.61 -39.09 -28.99
CA HIS A 602 17.95 -38.72 -27.63
C HIS A 602 16.75 -38.05 -26.97
N LEU A 603 16.32 -38.60 -25.83
CA LEU A 603 15.23 -38.07 -25.03
C LEU A 603 15.61 -38.08 -23.54
N ASP A 604 15.62 -36.90 -22.93
CA ASP A 604 15.76 -36.75 -21.48
C ASP A 604 14.55 -36.00 -20.89
N PHE A 605 13.82 -36.67 -20.00
CA PHE A 605 12.75 -36.07 -19.19
C PHE A 605 12.93 -36.37 -17.70
N SER A 606 14.18 -36.52 -17.25
CA SER A 606 14.49 -36.81 -15.85
C SER A 606 13.98 -35.71 -14.89
N TYR A 607 13.76 -36.00 -13.62
CA TYR A 607 13.27 -35.03 -12.63
C TYR A 607 11.92 -34.38 -13.02
N ASN A 608 10.94 -35.22 -13.35
CA ASN A 608 9.57 -34.81 -13.65
C ASN A 608 8.58 -35.73 -12.89
N ASN A 609 7.29 -35.71 -13.26
CA ASN A 609 6.25 -36.48 -12.60
C ASN A 609 5.63 -37.55 -13.51
N VAL A 610 6.37 -38.05 -14.50
CA VAL A 610 5.85 -39.00 -15.49
C VAL A 610 5.56 -40.35 -14.84
N ILE A 611 4.42 -40.93 -15.17
CA ILE A 611 4.00 -42.29 -14.75
C ILE A 611 3.87 -43.20 -15.97
N ASP A 612 3.12 -42.75 -16.99
CA ASP A 612 2.82 -43.51 -18.19
C ASP A 612 3.81 -43.21 -19.31
N ILE A 613 4.55 -44.24 -19.75
CA ILE A 613 5.48 -44.16 -20.88
C ILE A 613 5.00 -44.88 -22.14
N THR A 614 3.73 -45.30 -22.19
CA THR A 614 3.09 -45.87 -23.39
C THR A 614 3.32 -45.04 -24.66
N PRO A 615 3.33 -43.69 -24.62
CA PRO A 615 3.63 -42.87 -25.79
C PRO A 615 4.97 -43.17 -26.47
N LEU A 616 5.94 -43.76 -25.76
CA LEU A 616 7.28 -44.04 -26.30
C LEU A 616 7.33 -45.29 -27.21
N LYS A 617 6.28 -46.10 -27.26
CA LYS A 617 6.28 -47.44 -27.91
C LYS A 617 6.74 -47.46 -29.37
N ASN A 618 6.49 -46.37 -30.11
CA ASN A 618 6.83 -46.26 -31.53
C ASN A 618 8.10 -45.45 -31.80
N LEU A 619 8.80 -44.98 -30.76
CA LEU A 619 10.01 -44.17 -30.91
C LEU A 619 11.25 -45.07 -31.11
N THR A 620 11.21 -45.92 -32.14
CA THR A 620 12.18 -46.99 -32.37
C THR A 620 13.58 -46.50 -32.74
N ASN A 621 13.75 -45.21 -33.06
CA ASN A 621 15.05 -44.58 -33.32
C ASN A 621 15.78 -44.11 -32.05
N LEU A 622 15.17 -44.22 -30.85
CA LEU A 622 15.81 -43.82 -29.60
C LEU A 622 17.07 -44.66 -29.34
N VAL A 623 18.17 -43.93 -29.11
CA VAL A 623 19.49 -44.46 -28.71
C VAL A 623 19.74 -44.17 -27.23
N THR A 624 19.28 -43.02 -26.74
CA THR A 624 19.39 -42.62 -25.34
C THR A 624 18.02 -42.22 -24.79
N LEU A 625 17.64 -42.82 -23.68
CA LEU A 625 16.45 -42.50 -22.91
C LEU A 625 16.83 -42.27 -21.45
N LEU A 626 16.71 -41.03 -20.99
CA LEU A 626 16.94 -40.64 -19.60
C LEU A 626 15.59 -40.23 -18.98
N ALA A 627 15.15 -41.03 -18.02
CA ALA A 627 13.84 -40.92 -17.38
C ALA A 627 13.97 -41.10 -15.84
N SER A 628 15.12 -40.74 -15.29
CA SER A 628 15.40 -40.88 -13.86
C SER A 628 14.57 -39.88 -13.05
N TYR A 629 14.32 -40.15 -11.77
CA TYR A 629 13.55 -39.26 -10.88
C TYR A 629 12.16 -38.92 -11.44
N ASN A 630 11.38 -39.97 -11.68
CA ASN A 630 9.99 -39.91 -12.11
C ASN A 630 9.13 -40.87 -11.25
N ASN A 631 7.92 -41.17 -11.67
CA ASN A 631 6.98 -42.07 -10.98
C ASN A 631 6.64 -43.33 -11.81
N ILE A 632 7.52 -43.72 -12.73
CA ILE A 632 7.30 -44.82 -13.67
C ILE A 632 7.27 -46.15 -12.92
N ASN A 633 6.30 -47.02 -13.22
CA ASN A 633 6.20 -48.36 -12.67
C ASN A 633 6.16 -49.47 -13.73
N ASP A 634 5.66 -49.16 -14.93
CA ASP A 634 5.59 -50.07 -16.07
C ASP A 634 6.50 -49.57 -17.20
N ILE A 635 7.39 -50.46 -17.64
CA ILE A 635 8.33 -50.24 -18.73
C ILE A 635 8.04 -51.12 -19.96
N SER A 636 6.86 -51.72 -20.03
CA SER A 636 6.42 -52.56 -21.17
C SER A 636 6.46 -51.81 -22.51
N ALA A 637 6.24 -50.49 -22.49
CA ALA A 637 6.24 -49.64 -23.67
C ALA A 637 7.57 -49.65 -24.43
N ILE A 638 8.70 -49.83 -23.74
CA ILE A 638 10.03 -49.73 -24.37
C ILE A 638 10.56 -51.06 -24.91
N THR A 639 9.79 -52.17 -24.84
CA THR A 639 10.18 -53.49 -25.37
C THR A 639 10.57 -53.46 -26.86
N ASN A 640 9.97 -52.56 -27.66
CA ASN A 640 10.24 -52.47 -29.09
C ASN A 640 11.23 -51.34 -29.48
N VAL A 641 11.83 -50.67 -28.50
CA VAL A 641 12.80 -49.58 -28.73
C VAL A 641 14.21 -50.18 -28.90
N GLY A 642 14.36 -51.05 -29.90
CA GLY A 642 15.51 -51.95 -30.03
C GLY A 642 16.87 -51.28 -30.28
N ASN A 643 16.91 -49.99 -30.65
CA ASN A 643 18.14 -49.23 -30.86
C ASN A 643 18.71 -48.61 -29.56
N LEU A 644 18.03 -48.80 -28.44
CA LEU A 644 18.40 -48.18 -27.18
C LEU A 644 19.75 -48.70 -26.67
N GLN A 645 20.68 -47.78 -26.41
CA GLN A 645 22.03 -48.07 -25.92
C GLN A 645 22.22 -47.59 -24.47
N ILE A 646 21.58 -46.47 -24.10
CA ILE A 646 21.67 -45.89 -22.76
C ILE A 646 20.26 -45.69 -22.21
N LEU A 647 19.99 -46.28 -21.05
CA LEU A 647 18.71 -46.19 -20.35
C LEU A 647 18.91 -45.74 -18.90
N GLY A 648 18.40 -44.55 -18.57
CA GLY A 648 18.41 -44.01 -17.21
C GLY A 648 17.02 -44.12 -16.56
N LEU A 649 16.89 -44.91 -15.51
CA LEU A 649 15.64 -45.19 -14.80
C LEU A 649 15.78 -45.08 -13.27
N ASN A 650 16.86 -44.45 -12.77
CA ASN A 650 17.07 -44.28 -11.33
C ASN A 650 15.86 -43.60 -10.67
N SER A 651 15.59 -43.93 -9.41
CA SER A 651 14.58 -43.25 -8.59
C SER A 651 13.20 -43.23 -9.26
N ASN A 652 12.65 -44.42 -9.51
CA ASN A 652 11.30 -44.66 -10.03
C ASN A 652 10.59 -45.72 -9.15
N LYS A 653 9.47 -46.28 -9.62
CA LYS A 653 8.66 -47.29 -8.93
C LYS A 653 8.62 -48.63 -9.67
N ILE A 654 9.68 -48.94 -10.42
CA ILE A 654 9.75 -50.12 -11.28
C ILE A 654 10.00 -51.36 -10.43
N ASN A 655 9.24 -52.43 -10.67
CA ASN A 655 9.43 -53.73 -10.01
C ASN A 655 9.70 -54.88 -11.00
N ASN A 656 9.43 -54.68 -12.29
CA ASN A 656 9.55 -55.70 -13.32
C ASN A 656 10.50 -55.25 -14.44
N LEU A 657 11.59 -55.99 -14.63
CA LEU A 657 12.61 -55.72 -15.65
C LEU A 657 12.49 -56.60 -16.90
N THR A 658 11.57 -57.57 -16.93
CA THR A 658 11.40 -58.48 -18.08
C THR A 658 11.25 -57.77 -19.44
N PRO A 659 10.56 -56.61 -19.55
CA PRO A 659 10.49 -55.87 -20.82
C PRO A 659 11.86 -55.54 -21.45
N LEU A 660 12.90 -55.38 -20.62
CA LEU A 660 14.25 -55.02 -21.08
C LEU A 660 14.99 -56.17 -21.75
N ASN A 661 14.59 -57.44 -21.55
CA ASN A 661 15.31 -58.61 -22.08
C ASN A 661 15.43 -58.64 -23.62
N THR A 662 14.62 -57.85 -24.30
CA THR A 662 14.61 -57.72 -25.77
C THR A 662 15.60 -56.66 -26.30
N LEU A 663 16.13 -55.81 -25.42
CA LEU A 663 16.98 -54.66 -25.77
C LEU A 663 18.46 -55.07 -25.89
N THR A 664 18.76 -55.91 -26.88
CA THR A 664 20.12 -56.48 -27.08
C THR A 664 21.22 -55.45 -27.38
N ASN A 665 20.86 -54.23 -27.81
CA ASN A 665 21.80 -53.12 -28.03
C ASN A 665 22.07 -52.28 -26.77
N LEU A 666 21.43 -52.59 -25.64
CA LEU A 666 21.56 -51.82 -24.41
C LEU A 666 22.94 -52.03 -23.79
N ASN A 667 23.72 -50.95 -23.73
CA ASN A 667 25.09 -50.93 -23.20
C ASN A 667 25.14 -50.49 -21.75
N THR A 668 24.25 -49.57 -21.34
CA THR A 668 24.26 -48.98 -20.00
C THR A 668 22.85 -48.79 -19.48
N LEU A 669 22.61 -49.33 -18.28
CA LEU A 669 21.35 -49.19 -17.55
C LEU A 669 21.63 -48.58 -16.17
N TYR A 670 20.98 -47.46 -15.86
CA TYR A 670 20.94 -46.91 -14.51
C TYR A 670 19.58 -47.23 -13.87
N ILE A 671 19.54 -47.98 -12.76
CA ILE A 671 18.28 -48.48 -12.17
C ILE A 671 18.20 -48.35 -10.63
N SER A 672 19.13 -47.63 -10.01
CA SER A 672 19.14 -47.44 -8.54
C SER A 672 17.82 -46.90 -8.00
N ASN A 673 17.53 -47.17 -6.73
CA ASN A 673 16.34 -46.64 -6.04
C ASN A 673 15.01 -46.97 -6.74
N ASN A 674 14.82 -48.24 -7.09
CA ASN A 674 13.57 -48.80 -7.60
C ASN A 674 13.05 -49.92 -6.67
N LEU A 675 11.96 -50.59 -7.06
CA LEU A 675 11.36 -51.72 -6.36
C LEU A 675 11.78 -53.08 -6.97
N VAL A 676 12.91 -53.10 -7.68
CA VAL A 676 13.45 -54.29 -8.35
C VAL A 676 14.11 -55.23 -7.36
N THR A 677 13.90 -56.54 -7.53
CA THR A 677 14.54 -57.57 -6.70
C THR A 677 15.93 -57.92 -7.23
N HIS A 678 16.80 -58.41 -6.35
CA HIS A 678 18.12 -58.95 -6.73
C HIS A 678 18.01 -60.05 -7.80
N GLU A 679 17.00 -60.93 -7.69
CA GLU A 679 16.71 -61.96 -8.67
C GLU A 679 16.34 -61.37 -10.05
N GLY A 680 15.53 -60.30 -10.06
CA GLY A 680 15.19 -59.57 -11.27
C GLY A 680 16.43 -58.98 -11.97
N ILE A 681 17.35 -58.41 -11.20
CA ILE A 681 18.62 -57.88 -11.71
C ILE A 681 19.51 -59.00 -12.28
N ASN A 682 19.64 -60.14 -11.59
CA ASN A 682 20.44 -61.27 -12.06
C ASN A 682 19.86 -61.89 -13.34
N THR A 683 18.54 -61.99 -13.43
CA THR A 683 17.83 -62.44 -14.64
C THR A 683 18.13 -61.51 -15.81
N LEU A 684 18.09 -60.20 -15.57
CA LEU A 684 18.42 -59.20 -16.61
C LEU A 684 19.89 -59.29 -17.05
N LYS A 685 20.84 -59.42 -16.12
CA LYS A 685 22.28 -59.58 -16.43
C LYS A 685 22.54 -60.82 -17.29
N THR A 686 21.76 -61.90 -17.08
CA THR A 686 21.84 -63.12 -17.90
C THR A 686 21.27 -62.89 -19.30
N ALA A 687 20.16 -62.15 -19.42
CA ALA A 687 19.54 -61.82 -20.70
C ALA A 687 20.38 -60.81 -21.53
N LEU A 688 21.07 -59.88 -20.87
CA LEU A 688 21.86 -58.80 -21.48
C LEU A 688 23.30 -58.79 -20.94
N PRO A 689 24.15 -59.79 -21.31
CA PRO A 689 25.48 -59.95 -20.73
C PRO A 689 26.47 -58.81 -21.05
N ASN A 690 26.18 -58.01 -22.08
CA ASN A 690 27.00 -56.86 -22.48
C ASN A 690 26.51 -55.53 -21.87
N CYS A 691 25.40 -55.53 -21.14
CA CYS A 691 24.84 -54.34 -20.52
C CYS A 691 25.49 -54.09 -19.15
N THR A 692 26.06 -52.91 -18.96
CA THR A 692 26.53 -52.46 -17.65
C THR A 692 25.35 -51.93 -16.84
N VAL A 693 24.97 -52.65 -15.77
CA VAL A 693 23.89 -52.27 -14.85
C VAL A 693 24.49 -51.50 -13.66
N ILE A 694 24.08 -50.24 -13.50
CA ILE A 694 24.56 -49.30 -12.48
C ILE A 694 23.40 -48.99 -11.51
N GLY A 695 23.64 -49.13 -10.21
CA GLY A 695 22.62 -48.90 -9.18
C GLY A 695 22.16 -50.15 -8.42
N ASP A 696 22.85 -51.26 -8.60
CA ASP A 696 22.78 -52.45 -7.75
C ASP A 696 23.39 -52.08 -6.39
N ASN A 697 22.60 -51.53 -5.47
CA ASN A 697 23.02 -51.45 -4.07
C ASN A 697 23.09 -52.90 -3.58
N GLU A 698 24.26 -53.54 -3.68
CA GLU A 698 24.53 -54.67 -2.79
C GLU A 698 24.30 -54.15 -1.36
N PRO A 699 23.38 -54.76 -0.59
CA PRO A 699 23.32 -54.50 0.83
C PRO A 699 24.68 -54.95 1.37
N SER A 700 25.42 -54.03 1.98
CA SER A 700 26.51 -54.39 2.89
C SER A 700 25.95 -55.40 3.90
N GLN A 701 26.40 -56.65 3.80
CA GLN A 701 26.04 -57.73 4.72
C GLN A 701 26.35 -57.36 6.17
#